data_AF-A0A660USV1-F1
#
_entry.id   AF-A0A660USV1-F1
#
_cell.length_a   1.000
_cell.length_b   1.000
_cell.length_c   1.000
_cell.angle_alpha   90.00
_cell.angle_beta   90.00
_cell.angle_gamma   90.00
#
_symmetry.space_group_name_H-M   'P 1'
#
loop_
_entity.id
_entity.type
_entity.pdbx_description
1 polymer ?
#
loop_
_entity_poly.entity_id
_entity_poly.type
_entity_poly.pdbx_seq_one_letter_code
_entity_poly.pdbx_strand_id
1 'polypeptide(L)'
;MSNRTVREIAADLQVEPHFLLHSIRKNKGYLPGQSISTDITIPQEWEHEIYSWFKDDKSTVSEIEQHLSQYKFSDANKLIKENLHFNGSEIEELLRKHEQLFFNQHLKNLLLQGKIEQADKDYESNKVALQSISEEKYPGLKKECIRAGIIDPIESLHREIQFDKETAVKIQRAAKDELGSDLTGDMAISSQHHEFLSHKQTALRNIANNLFFAKVEVNQKDSTDEIGPVNYFVTKNRICALLGQDDWHLISWTSPVTSYLMDEPVSSRVSYHAPKGVINYEILSTARYGAILPSVIKSTYNLTSGSYYVEHEQNISIDVKTPSEQTIKLPQEKPVIDDYEAKGSFSLNEIIELADKTQRSTMHLPFYDSMVIEGPPGSGKTSIGIMRIPCLIDRQWEELGLNESKDAPFHRESTMRVLVNNDEMVKYLDDLTKSIGIQKVKVMTIRNFLRDICRNTKTLKGRQVEDSDPLAFLKTLPSLCEFYGQCFTISAGQYWDRVKHQLRAKMDQCDQQIEKFYDEKDDYWYVPKNIKAYRKIEKKLRDEHLKTKGLGGSLYHTIESWAISISRKEKLDSNCSLALYISKWRHDYLLYWQSLNKACRQSGIFKNIHKEFEKTLKSLALPSSIKGFYTGLVNRETIVSNLSTEEIYEKISKEFSGNGFSDSDFRDALQEWKSQIRDNKWSEYDLVLQAYLGIHLSFLSEVHKKDYKKGEPIVGCFKDKLTHIAIDEAQDISIGHAKVFELLLEKNGTLTFAGDLHQRVLNKGFFDDWKDLRISGIKKAIFSVNFRQTKQIGIFLKAFYFLLFGMKPVWNETKDFIGPSPRALPLPDDNDQIVQSIADEVRFWRKKVQDSTIGILWVGENSSEKRNISMAEKLEQLLDDLLIPVSALGGNPGVTMRTNQVILSSVQQIKGLEFDIVIFIDLENKLVGKVSEMSLINRNSIYVAISRAKYGLSALLPPNSDIYKEFLKYSKIN
;
A
#
# COMPACT_ATOMS: atom_id res chain seq x y z
N MET A 1 1.81 -0.59 -76.00
CA MET A 1 0.82 -1.48 -75.33
C MET A 1 -0.57 -1.44 -75.98
N SER A 2 -0.76 -0.81 -77.14
CA SER A 2 -2.10 -0.50 -77.66
C SER A 2 -2.88 -1.67 -78.30
N ASN A 3 -2.32 -2.88 -78.36
CA ASN A 3 -2.98 -4.06 -78.97
C ASN A 3 -2.96 -5.31 -78.05
N ARG A 4 -2.72 -5.16 -76.74
CA ARG A 4 -2.70 -6.28 -75.79
C ARG A 4 -3.86 -6.19 -74.81
N THR A 5 -4.41 -7.32 -74.39
CA THR A 5 -5.47 -7.36 -73.36
C THR A 5 -4.88 -7.17 -71.97
N VAL A 6 -5.71 -6.76 -70.99
CA VAL A 6 -5.26 -6.61 -69.60
C VAL A 6 -4.72 -7.92 -69.04
N ARG A 7 -5.28 -9.06 -69.45
CA ARG A 7 -4.81 -10.40 -69.05
C ARG A 7 -3.42 -10.71 -69.54
N GLU A 8 -3.11 -10.39 -70.80
CA GLU A 8 -1.77 -10.61 -71.36
C GLU A 8 -0.71 -9.77 -70.65
N ILE A 9 -1.06 -8.52 -70.28
CA ILE A 9 -0.16 -7.63 -69.56
C ILE A 9 0.03 -8.11 -68.11
N ALA A 10 -1.04 -8.55 -67.45
CA ALA A 10 -1.02 -9.06 -66.08
C ALA A 10 -0.24 -10.38 -65.96
N ALA A 11 -0.42 -11.29 -66.93
CA ALA A 11 0.32 -12.54 -67.00
C ALA A 11 1.83 -12.32 -67.18
N ASP A 12 2.23 -11.40 -68.06
CA ASP A 12 3.65 -11.05 -68.26
C ASP A 12 4.27 -10.42 -66.99
N LEU A 13 3.47 -9.70 -66.21
CA LEU A 13 3.89 -9.08 -64.95
C LEU A 13 3.74 -10.00 -63.73
N GLN A 14 3.25 -11.23 -63.92
CA GLN A 14 2.94 -12.20 -62.87
C GLN A 14 2.08 -11.62 -61.73
N VAL A 15 1.15 -10.72 -62.08
CA VAL A 15 0.17 -10.16 -61.14
C VAL A 15 -1.22 -10.53 -61.58
N GLU A 16 -2.13 -10.68 -60.62
CA GLU A 16 -3.53 -10.92 -60.95
C GLU A 16 -4.11 -9.70 -61.68
N PRO A 17 -4.89 -9.88 -62.77
CA PRO A 17 -5.37 -8.79 -63.61
C PRO A 17 -6.11 -7.66 -62.88
N HIS A 18 -6.85 -7.98 -61.80
CA HIS A 18 -7.57 -6.99 -61.00
C HIS A 18 -6.64 -6.07 -60.18
N PHE A 19 -5.49 -6.58 -59.70
CA PHE A 19 -4.49 -5.76 -59.01
C PHE A 19 -3.80 -4.79 -59.96
N LEU A 20 -3.49 -5.25 -61.18
CA LEU A 20 -2.92 -4.38 -62.23
C LEU A 20 -3.85 -3.21 -62.54
N LEU A 21 -5.15 -3.47 -62.67
CA LEU A 21 -6.18 -2.45 -62.90
C LEU A 21 -6.34 -1.48 -61.73
N HIS A 22 -6.31 -1.97 -60.49
CA HIS A 22 -6.39 -1.12 -59.30
C HIS A 22 -5.22 -0.14 -59.23
N SER A 23 -4.01 -0.61 -59.56
CA SER A 23 -2.80 0.21 -59.60
C SER A 23 -2.81 1.24 -60.74
N ILE A 24 -3.26 0.85 -61.95
CA ILE A 24 -3.39 1.77 -63.10
C ILE A 24 -4.40 2.89 -62.81
N ARG A 25 -5.56 2.59 -62.21
CA ARG A 25 -6.62 3.59 -61.94
C ARG A 25 -6.32 4.51 -60.77
N LYS A 26 -5.60 4.06 -59.73
CA LYS A 26 -5.29 4.92 -58.56
C LYS A 26 -4.19 5.96 -58.82
N ASN A 27 -3.61 6.04 -60.02
CA ASN A 27 -2.47 6.91 -60.33
C ASN A 27 -1.33 6.79 -59.29
N LYS A 28 -1.22 5.62 -58.65
CA LYS A 28 -0.16 5.30 -57.70
C LYS A 28 0.80 4.39 -58.42
N GLY A 29 1.84 4.99 -58.99
CA GLY A 29 2.98 4.25 -59.55
C GLY A 29 3.62 3.41 -58.45
N TYR A 30 3.20 2.15 -58.35
CA TYR A 30 3.88 1.13 -57.56
C TYR A 30 3.82 -0.20 -58.33
N LEU A 31 4.77 -0.34 -59.24
CA LEU A 31 5.41 -1.63 -59.51
C LEU A 31 6.89 -1.47 -59.10
N PRO A 32 7.52 -2.48 -58.47
CA PRO A 32 8.89 -2.34 -58.02
C PRO A 32 9.83 -2.21 -59.23
N GLY A 33 10.47 -1.05 -59.40
CA GLY A 33 11.65 -0.90 -60.24
C GLY A 33 11.57 -0.02 -61.49
N GLN A 34 10.41 0.51 -61.91
CA GLN A 34 10.36 1.49 -63.01
C GLN A 34 9.24 2.53 -62.81
N SER A 35 9.56 3.82 -63.00
CA SER A 35 8.57 4.91 -63.02
C SER A 35 7.91 4.99 -64.40
N ILE A 36 6.58 4.91 -64.44
CA ILE A 36 5.79 5.16 -65.65
C ILE A 36 5.15 6.54 -65.52
N SER A 37 5.40 7.40 -66.51
CA SER A 37 4.75 8.70 -66.68
C SER A 37 3.27 8.51 -66.99
N THR A 38 2.40 9.12 -66.18
CA THR A 38 0.95 8.97 -66.23
C THR A 38 0.32 9.90 -67.26
N ASP A 39 -0.07 9.34 -68.39
CA ASP A 39 -1.26 9.71 -69.17
C ASP A 39 -1.69 8.45 -69.94
N ILE A 40 -2.40 7.55 -69.25
CA ILE A 40 -2.92 6.31 -69.84
C ILE A 40 -4.43 6.44 -69.90
N THR A 41 -4.96 6.70 -71.10
CA THR A 41 -6.39 6.56 -71.39
C THR A 41 -6.71 5.09 -71.54
N ILE A 42 -7.57 4.54 -70.68
CA ILE A 42 -8.00 3.14 -70.77
C ILE A 42 -8.94 3.01 -71.98
N PRO A 43 -8.67 2.12 -72.95
CA PRO A 43 -9.60 1.88 -74.06
C PRO A 43 -10.94 1.35 -73.55
N GLN A 44 -12.06 1.83 -74.09
CA GLN A 44 -13.42 1.38 -73.73
C GLN A 44 -13.60 -0.15 -73.84
N GLU A 45 -12.83 -0.79 -74.71
CA GLU A 45 -12.81 -2.24 -74.93
C GLU A 45 -12.37 -3.00 -73.66
N TRP A 46 -11.46 -2.41 -72.85
CA TRP A 46 -11.03 -2.99 -71.58
C TRP A 46 -12.10 -2.87 -70.49
N GLU A 47 -12.95 -1.84 -70.54
CA GLU A 47 -14.07 -1.71 -69.60
C GLU A 47 -15.10 -2.81 -69.81
N HIS A 48 -15.42 -3.14 -71.07
CA HIS A 48 -16.30 -4.28 -71.38
C HIS A 48 -15.72 -5.63 -70.91
N GLU A 49 -14.39 -5.82 -70.99
CA GLU A 49 -13.73 -7.03 -70.50
C GLU A 49 -13.81 -7.15 -68.96
N ILE A 50 -13.69 -6.03 -68.23
CA ILE A 50 -13.85 -5.94 -66.76
C ILE A 50 -15.27 -6.34 -66.34
N TYR A 51 -16.29 -5.89 -67.06
CA TYR A 51 -17.69 -6.25 -66.73
C TYR A 51 -17.99 -7.73 -66.96
N SER A 52 -17.29 -8.39 -67.89
CA SER A 52 -17.40 -9.85 -68.05
C SER A 52 -16.86 -10.63 -66.84
N TRP A 53 -15.92 -10.07 -66.07
CA TRP A 53 -15.35 -10.74 -64.88
C TRP A 53 -16.31 -10.74 -63.69
N PHE A 54 -17.10 -9.68 -63.51
CA PHE A 54 -18.19 -9.66 -62.51
C PHE A 54 -19.33 -10.60 -62.86
N LYS A 55 -19.40 -11.09 -64.11
CA LYS A 55 -20.40 -12.05 -64.58
C LYS A 55 -20.08 -13.49 -64.19
N ASP A 56 -18.79 -13.83 -64.10
CA ASP A 56 -18.32 -15.21 -63.90
C ASP A 56 -17.75 -15.48 -62.49
N ASP A 57 -17.49 -14.46 -61.66
CA ASP A 57 -16.94 -14.63 -60.31
C ASP A 57 -17.92 -14.18 -59.21
N LYS A 58 -18.01 -14.96 -58.12
CA LYS A 58 -18.78 -14.66 -56.90
C LYS A 58 -18.08 -13.57 -56.09
N SER A 59 -17.91 -12.40 -56.70
CA SER A 59 -17.40 -11.20 -56.02
C SER A 59 -18.28 -10.85 -54.82
N THR A 60 -17.64 -10.41 -53.73
CA THR A 60 -18.35 -10.14 -52.47
C THR A 60 -19.08 -8.81 -52.56
N VAL A 61 -20.27 -8.72 -51.94
CA VAL A 61 -21.09 -7.48 -51.86
C VAL A 61 -20.27 -6.25 -51.48
N SER A 62 -19.26 -6.42 -50.61
CA SER A 62 -18.35 -5.37 -50.16
C SER A 62 -17.48 -4.75 -51.26
N GLU A 63 -17.10 -5.52 -52.29
CA GLU A 63 -16.26 -5.03 -53.40
C GLU A 63 -17.10 -4.25 -54.41
N ILE A 64 -18.34 -4.70 -54.63
CA ILE A 64 -19.35 -3.99 -55.43
C ILE A 64 -19.72 -2.66 -54.73
N GLU A 65 -19.91 -2.66 -53.40
CA GLU A 65 -20.15 -1.45 -52.61
C GLU A 65 -19.03 -0.42 -52.73
N GLN A 66 -17.77 -0.87 -52.64
CA GLN A 66 -16.61 0.02 -52.79
C GLN A 66 -16.53 0.61 -54.20
N HIS A 67 -16.89 -0.14 -55.24
CA HIS A 67 -16.90 0.36 -56.60
C HIS A 67 -18.04 1.36 -56.85
N LEU A 68 -19.25 1.05 -56.38
CA LEU A 68 -20.42 1.91 -56.52
C LEU A 68 -20.28 3.24 -55.77
N SER A 69 -19.55 3.27 -54.65
CA SER A 69 -19.26 4.49 -53.84
C SER A 69 -18.69 5.68 -54.63
N GLN A 70 -18.20 5.45 -55.85
CA GLN A 70 -17.56 6.46 -56.71
C GLN A 70 -18.51 7.11 -57.72
N TYR A 71 -19.73 6.60 -57.88
CA TYR A 71 -20.71 7.10 -58.84
C TYR A 71 -21.79 7.94 -58.16
N LYS A 72 -22.44 8.85 -58.90
CA LYS A 72 -23.66 9.50 -58.42
C LYS A 72 -24.74 8.44 -58.24
N PHE A 73 -25.60 8.60 -57.23
CA PHE A 73 -26.64 7.62 -56.90
C PHE A 73 -27.52 7.25 -58.10
N SER A 74 -27.85 8.21 -58.97
CA SER A 74 -28.61 7.95 -60.21
C SER A 74 -27.91 6.99 -61.18
N ASP A 75 -26.59 7.11 -61.28
CA ASP A 75 -25.77 6.37 -62.23
C ASP A 75 -25.45 4.98 -61.66
N ALA A 76 -25.17 4.89 -60.36
CA ALA A 76 -25.04 3.64 -59.63
C ALA A 76 -26.33 2.79 -59.69
N ASN A 77 -27.50 3.42 -59.51
CA ASN A 77 -28.79 2.73 -59.55
C ASN A 77 -29.11 2.20 -60.95
N LYS A 78 -28.78 2.96 -62.00
CA LYS A 78 -28.89 2.51 -63.39
C LYS A 78 -27.94 1.32 -63.66
N LEU A 79 -26.69 1.42 -63.21
CA LEU A 79 -25.67 0.36 -63.34
C LEU A 79 -26.09 -0.95 -62.67
N ILE A 80 -26.64 -0.87 -61.45
CA ILE A 80 -27.10 -2.05 -60.69
C ILE A 80 -28.29 -2.73 -61.39
N LYS A 81 -29.26 -1.94 -61.89
CA LYS A 81 -30.46 -2.47 -62.53
C LYS A 81 -30.22 -3.06 -63.93
N GLU A 82 -29.28 -2.51 -64.68
CA GLU A 82 -29.03 -2.92 -66.06
C GLU A 82 -28.03 -4.08 -66.19
N ASN A 83 -27.13 -4.29 -65.22
CA ASN A 83 -25.97 -5.17 -65.41
C ASN A 83 -25.74 -6.26 -64.35
N LEU A 84 -26.52 -6.30 -63.25
CA LEU A 84 -26.34 -7.31 -62.20
C LEU A 84 -27.55 -8.26 -62.11
N HIS A 85 -27.31 -9.58 -62.18
CA HIS A 85 -28.33 -10.62 -61.97
C HIS A 85 -28.46 -10.99 -60.48
N PHE A 86 -28.71 -10.02 -59.61
CA PHE A 86 -29.09 -10.27 -58.22
C PHE A 86 -30.61 -10.46 -58.10
N ASN A 87 -31.07 -11.13 -57.05
CA ASN A 87 -32.52 -11.16 -56.79
C ASN A 87 -33.01 -9.78 -56.32
N GLY A 88 -34.31 -9.49 -56.48
CA GLY A 88 -34.85 -8.16 -56.20
C GLY A 88 -34.57 -7.64 -54.79
N SER A 89 -34.53 -8.53 -53.78
CA SER A 89 -34.23 -8.18 -52.39
C SER A 89 -32.77 -7.78 -52.16
N GLU A 90 -31.81 -8.44 -52.81
CA GLU A 90 -30.38 -8.10 -52.70
C GLU A 90 -30.07 -6.77 -53.37
N ILE A 91 -30.73 -6.48 -54.51
CA ILE A 91 -30.63 -5.19 -55.20
C ILE A 91 -31.18 -4.06 -54.32
N GLU A 92 -32.34 -4.28 -53.69
CA GLU A 92 -32.92 -3.32 -52.76
C GLU A 92 -32.02 -3.07 -51.54
N GLU A 93 -31.41 -4.11 -50.98
CA GLU A 93 -30.50 -3.96 -49.84
C GLU A 93 -29.22 -3.20 -50.21
N LEU A 94 -28.61 -3.50 -51.36
CA LEU A 94 -27.43 -2.79 -51.90
C LEU A 94 -27.73 -1.33 -52.19
N LEU A 95 -28.86 -1.03 -52.83
CA LEU A 95 -29.31 0.33 -53.09
C LEU A 95 -29.53 1.10 -51.80
N ARG A 96 -30.17 0.48 -50.80
CA ARG A 96 -30.42 1.09 -49.49
C ARG A 96 -29.12 1.44 -48.75
N LYS A 97 -28.13 0.53 -48.75
CA LYS A 97 -26.81 0.77 -48.13
C LYS A 97 -26.02 1.87 -48.84
N HIS A 98 -26.08 1.91 -50.16
CA HIS A 98 -25.37 2.91 -50.95
C HIS A 98 -25.98 4.32 -50.78
N GLU A 99 -27.32 4.41 -50.71
CA GLU A 99 -28.04 5.65 -50.39
C GLU A 99 -27.64 6.20 -49.02
N GLN A 100 -27.50 5.30 -48.02
CA GLN A 100 -27.09 5.65 -46.66
C GLN A 100 -25.64 6.19 -46.59
N LEU A 101 -24.70 5.54 -47.28
CA LEU A 101 -23.30 6.00 -47.34
C LEU A 101 -23.19 7.40 -47.97
N PHE A 102 -23.91 7.62 -49.07
CA PHE A 102 -23.95 8.92 -49.73
C PHE A 102 -24.56 10.00 -48.82
N PHE A 103 -25.63 9.67 -48.10
CA PHE A 103 -26.29 10.59 -47.17
C PHE A 103 -25.43 10.95 -45.95
N ASN A 104 -24.72 9.97 -45.36
CA ASN A 104 -23.76 10.22 -44.27
C ASN A 104 -22.58 11.10 -44.72
N GLN A 105 -22.06 10.86 -45.92
CA GLN A 105 -21.00 11.68 -46.51
C GLN A 105 -21.50 13.13 -46.77
N HIS A 106 -22.76 13.28 -47.22
CA HIS A 106 -23.42 14.56 -47.42
C HIS A 106 -23.58 15.35 -46.12
N LEU A 107 -24.13 14.74 -45.07
CA LEU A 107 -24.25 15.38 -43.75
C LEU A 107 -22.89 15.79 -43.19
N LYS A 108 -21.88 14.91 -43.26
CA LYS A 108 -20.52 15.23 -42.82
C LYS A 108 -19.93 16.42 -43.59
N ASN A 109 -20.12 16.46 -44.92
CA ASN A 109 -19.66 17.58 -45.73
C ASN A 109 -20.39 18.89 -45.40
N LEU A 110 -21.69 18.85 -45.10
CA LEU A 110 -22.45 20.03 -44.66
C LEU A 110 -21.95 20.55 -43.31
N LEU A 111 -21.69 19.65 -42.35
CA LEU A 111 -21.13 20.00 -41.05
C LEU A 111 -19.71 20.58 -41.16
N LEU A 112 -18.84 19.98 -41.99
CA LEU A 112 -17.50 20.51 -42.27
C LEU A 112 -17.53 21.87 -42.97
N GLN A 113 -18.59 22.17 -43.72
CA GLN A 113 -18.81 23.46 -44.36
C GLN A 113 -19.51 24.50 -43.46
N GLY A 114 -19.81 24.17 -42.19
CA GLY A 114 -20.48 25.06 -41.24
C GLY A 114 -21.97 25.30 -41.54
N LYS A 115 -22.60 24.48 -42.39
CA LYS A 115 -24.01 24.62 -42.77
C LYS A 115 -24.92 23.82 -41.82
N ILE A 116 -24.92 24.21 -40.54
CA ILE A 116 -25.55 23.45 -39.46
C ILE A 116 -27.08 23.36 -39.63
N GLU A 117 -27.76 24.47 -39.93
CA GLU A 117 -29.23 24.48 -40.12
C GLU A 117 -29.67 23.60 -41.30
N GLN A 118 -28.87 23.54 -42.37
CA GLN A 118 -29.18 22.69 -43.51
C GLN A 118 -28.93 21.21 -43.18
N ALA A 119 -27.87 20.89 -42.44
CA ALA A 119 -27.61 19.54 -41.96
C ALA A 119 -28.72 19.05 -41.03
N ASP A 120 -29.21 19.91 -40.14
CA ASP A 120 -30.29 19.61 -39.20
C ASP A 120 -31.62 19.35 -39.93
N LYS A 121 -31.95 20.22 -40.89
CA LYS A 121 -33.16 20.06 -41.72
C LYS A 121 -33.12 18.81 -42.60
N ASP A 122 -31.96 18.50 -43.18
CA ASP A 122 -31.75 17.30 -44.00
C ASP A 122 -31.82 16.03 -43.13
N TYR A 123 -31.29 16.08 -41.90
CA TYR A 123 -31.37 15.01 -40.91
C TYR A 123 -32.83 14.74 -40.46
N GLU A 124 -33.56 15.77 -40.02
CA GLU A 124 -34.96 15.64 -39.58
C GLU A 124 -35.88 15.12 -40.70
N SER A 125 -35.64 15.53 -41.95
CA SER A 125 -36.41 15.06 -43.10
C SER A 125 -36.23 13.57 -43.39
N ASN A 126 -35.14 12.95 -42.91
CA ASN A 126 -34.81 11.52 -43.12
C ASN A 126 -34.81 10.68 -41.84
N LYS A 127 -35.18 11.28 -40.70
CA LYS A 127 -35.16 10.68 -39.36
C LYS A 127 -35.91 9.35 -39.27
N VAL A 128 -37.06 9.24 -39.94
CA VAL A 128 -37.88 8.02 -39.95
C VAL A 128 -37.21 6.86 -40.71
N ALA A 129 -36.45 7.15 -41.77
CA ALA A 129 -35.69 6.14 -42.51
C ALA A 129 -34.49 5.62 -41.68
N LEU A 130 -33.85 6.51 -40.92
CA LEU A 130 -32.69 6.22 -40.09
C LEU A 130 -33.03 5.45 -38.79
N GLN A 131 -34.22 5.67 -38.21
CA GLN A 131 -34.68 4.96 -37.00
C GLN A 131 -34.87 3.44 -37.19
N SER A 132 -34.83 2.93 -38.43
CA SER A 132 -34.98 1.50 -38.74
C SER A 132 -33.66 0.69 -38.74
N ILE A 133 -32.53 1.29 -38.35
CA ILE A 133 -31.19 0.68 -38.42
C ILE A 133 -30.41 0.99 -37.13
N SER A 134 -29.77 -0.02 -36.52
CA SER A 134 -29.12 0.13 -35.19
C SER A 134 -27.98 1.15 -35.19
N GLU A 135 -27.99 2.02 -34.17
CA GLU A 135 -27.06 3.14 -33.95
C GLU A 135 -25.61 2.71 -33.61
N GLU A 136 -25.33 1.41 -33.50
CA GLU A 136 -24.05 0.86 -33.01
C GLU A 136 -22.85 1.05 -33.95
N LYS A 137 -23.04 1.32 -35.25
CA LYS A 137 -21.96 1.19 -36.23
C LYS A 137 -21.09 2.43 -36.49
N TYR A 138 -21.43 3.64 -36.02
CA TYR A 138 -20.66 4.87 -36.35
C TYR A 138 -20.57 5.92 -35.20
N PRO A 139 -19.79 5.66 -34.13
CA PRO A 139 -19.65 6.57 -32.98
C PRO A 139 -19.04 7.94 -33.32
N GLY A 140 -18.31 8.08 -34.43
CA GLY A 140 -17.71 9.34 -34.87
C GLY A 140 -18.73 10.41 -35.28
N LEU A 141 -19.87 10.02 -35.88
CA LEU A 141 -20.91 10.94 -36.34
C LEU A 141 -21.71 11.51 -35.15
N LYS A 142 -22.00 10.68 -34.14
CA LYS A 142 -22.67 11.09 -32.88
C LYS A 142 -21.86 12.17 -32.14
N LYS A 143 -20.52 12.03 -32.10
CA LYS A 143 -19.61 13.01 -31.49
C LYS A 143 -19.60 14.36 -32.22
N GLU A 144 -19.75 14.36 -33.55
CA GLU A 144 -19.89 15.59 -34.35
C GLU A 144 -21.29 16.22 -34.20
N CYS A 145 -22.37 15.44 -34.16
CA CYS A 145 -23.73 15.93 -33.94
C CYS A 145 -23.93 16.57 -32.55
N ILE A 146 -23.38 15.99 -31.48
CA ILE A 146 -23.41 16.58 -30.13
C ILE A 146 -22.59 17.89 -30.09
N ARG A 147 -21.40 17.92 -30.70
CA ARG A 147 -20.59 19.15 -30.80
C ARG A 147 -21.25 20.24 -31.63
N ALA A 148 -22.04 19.87 -32.64
CA ALA A 148 -22.80 20.78 -33.48
C ALA A 148 -24.13 21.25 -32.85
N GLY A 149 -24.49 20.77 -31.66
CA GLY A 149 -25.73 21.16 -30.97
C GLY A 149 -27.02 20.51 -31.51
N ILE A 150 -26.88 19.44 -32.30
CA ILE A 150 -28.00 18.75 -32.97
C ILE A 150 -28.72 17.75 -32.03
N ILE A 151 -28.02 17.26 -30.99
CA ILE A 151 -28.61 16.39 -29.95
C ILE A 151 -28.64 17.17 -28.63
N ASP A 152 -29.82 17.25 -28.01
CA ASP A 152 -30.01 17.89 -26.70
C ASP A 152 -29.14 17.17 -25.64
N PRO A 153 -28.22 17.87 -24.95
CA PRO A 153 -27.41 17.29 -23.90
C PRO A 153 -28.20 16.62 -22.78
N ILE A 154 -29.43 17.08 -22.50
CA ILE A 154 -30.33 16.46 -21.52
C ILE A 154 -30.84 15.12 -22.02
N GLU A 155 -31.20 15.04 -23.30
CA GLU A 155 -31.66 13.79 -23.89
C GLU A 155 -30.52 12.75 -23.90
N SER A 156 -29.29 13.20 -24.12
CA SER A 156 -28.10 12.35 -23.96
C SER A 156 -27.92 11.87 -22.51
N LEU A 157 -28.09 12.75 -21.52
CA LEU A 157 -27.99 12.39 -20.11
C LEU A 157 -29.10 11.42 -19.67
N HIS A 158 -30.34 11.62 -20.12
CA HIS A 158 -31.45 10.70 -19.85
C HIS A 158 -31.20 9.31 -20.41
N ARG A 159 -30.64 9.21 -21.63
CA ARG A 159 -30.28 7.92 -22.23
C ARG A 159 -29.19 7.21 -21.42
N GLU A 160 -28.17 7.93 -20.96
CA GLU A 160 -27.12 7.38 -20.10
C GLU A 160 -27.69 6.84 -18.77
N ILE A 161 -28.54 7.62 -18.10
CA ILE A 161 -29.20 7.21 -16.85
C ILE A 161 -30.00 5.92 -17.06
N GLN A 162 -30.76 5.85 -18.16
CA GLN A 162 -31.59 4.68 -18.45
C GLN A 162 -30.73 3.44 -18.74
N PHE A 163 -29.67 3.58 -19.53
CA PHE A 163 -28.71 2.52 -19.79
C PHE A 163 -28.05 2.01 -18.50
N ASP A 164 -27.64 2.90 -17.61
CA ASP A 164 -27.01 2.55 -16.33
C ASP A 164 -27.96 1.76 -15.42
N LYS A 165 -29.25 2.13 -15.38
CA LYS A 165 -30.28 1.42 -14.61
C LYS A 165 -30.54 0.02 -15.16
N GLU A 166 -30.65 -0.12 -16.49
CA GLU A 166 -30.83 -1.41 -17.13
C GLU A 166 -29.63 -2.33 -16.89
N THR A 167 -28.42 -1.79 -17.00
CA THR A 167 -27.18 -2.50 -16.73
C THR A 167 -27.08 -2.90 -15.25
N ALA A 168 -27.46 -2.03 -14.32
CA ALA A 168 -27.55 -2.34 -12.89
C ALA A 168 -28.44 -3.56 -12.60
N VAL A 169 -29.59 -3.67 -13.28
CA VAL A 169 -30.47 -4.85 -13.18
C VAL A 169 -29.82 -6.09 -13.79
N LYS A 170 -29.15 -5.97 -14.95
CA LYS A 170 -28.39 -7.08 -15.57
C LYS A 170 -27.32 -7.61 -14.62
N ILE A 171 -26.52 -6.73 -14.01
CA ILE A 171 -25.47 -7.08 -13.04
C ILE A 171 -26.08 -7.79 -11.82
N GLN A 172 -27.19 -7.27 -11.27
CA GLN A 172 -27.85 -7.88 -10.11
C GLN A 172 -28.35 -9.30 -10.41
N ARG A 173 -28.86 -9.54 -11.63
CA ARG A 173 -29.29 -10.88 -12.08
C ARG A 173 -28.09 -11.81 -12.25
N ALA A 174 -27.06 -11.37 -12.97
CA ALA A 174 -25.86 -12.17 -13.21
C ALA A 174 -25.21 -12.62 -11.88
N ALA A 175 -25.13 -11.73 -10.88
CA ALA A 175 -24.61 -12.07 -9.56
C ALA A 175 -25.47 -13.12 -8.82
N LYS A 176 -26.80 -13.04 -8.95
CA LYS A 176 -27.74 -14.02 -8.36
C LYS A 176 -27.68 -15.38 -9.06
N ASP A 177 -27.52 -15.39 -10.39
CA ASP A 177 -27.42 -16.62 -11.17
C ASP A 177 -26.14 -17.38 -10.81
N GLU A 178 -25.01 -16.67 -10.66
CA GLU A 178 -23.74 -17.27 -10.24
C GLU A 178 -23.81 -17.82 -8.81
N LEU A 179 -24.52 -17.14 -7.90
CA LEU A 179 -24.81 -17.63 -6.53
C LEU A 179 -25.62 -18.92 -6.50
N GLY A 180 -26.44 -19.18 -7.52
CA GLY A 180 -27.30 -20.37 -7.63
C GLY A 180 -26.58 -21.62 -8.15
N SER A 181 -25.36 -21.49 -8.68
CA SER A 181 -24.53 -22.62 -9.05
C SER A 181 -23.92 -23.29 -7.81
N ASP A 182 -23.96 -24.62 -7.72
CA ASP A 182 -23.38 -25.35 -6.58
C ASP A 182 -21.84 -25.27 -6.61
N LEU A 183 -21.32 -24.20 -6.00
CA LEU A 183 -19.90 -23.91 -5.92
C LEU A 183 -19.17 -24.80 -4.89
N THR A 184 -19.87 -25.67 -4.15
CA THR A 184 -19.31 -26.43 -3.00
C THR A 184 -18.99 -27.90 -3.30
N GLY A 185 -19.10 -28.31 -4.57
CA GLY A 185 -19.24 -29.71 -4.96
C GLY A 185 -18.00 -30.63 -4.95
N ASP A 186 -16.84 -30.26 -4.42
CA ASP A 186 -15.68 -31.16 -4.46
C ASP A 186 -14.83 -31.17 -3.16
N MET A 187 -15.05 -32.20 -2.33
CA MET A 187 -14.38 -32.42 -1.04
C MET A 187 -12.88 -32.73 -1.15
N ALA A 188 -12.34 -32.87 -2.37
CA ALA A 188 -10.92 -33.15 -2.61
C ALA A 188 -10.03 -31.89 -2.68
N ILE A 189 -10.62 -30.68 -2.66
CA ILE A 189 -9.88 -29.44 -2.92
C ILE A 189 -9.36 -28.79 -1.62
N SER A 190 -8.12 -28.28 -1.68
CA SER A 190 -7.39 -27.65 -0.58
C SER A 190 -8.21 -26.60 0.20
N SER A 191 -7.92 -26.43 1.50
CA SER A 191 -8.56 -25.43 2.37
C SER A 191 -8.50 -23.99 1.84
N GLN A 192 -7.53 -23.69 0.97
CA GLN A 192 -7.38 -22.37 0.33
C GLN A 192 -8.46 -22.11 -0.73
N HIS A 193 -8.89 -23.14 -1.46
CA HIS A 193 -9.95 -23.01 -2.45
C HIS A 193 -11.31 -22.78 -1.79
N HIS A 194 -11.57 -23.46 -0.67
CA HIS A 194 -12.77 -23.23 0.13
C HIS A 194 -12.84 -21.80 0.68
N GLU A 195 -11.70 -21.24 1.11
CA GLU A 195 -11.61 -19.84 1.55
C GLU A 195 -11.91 -18.86 0.40
N PHE A 196 -11.32 -19.09 -0.77
CA PHE A 196 -11.61 -18.31 -1.98
C PHE A 196 -13.10 -18.35 -2.37
N LEU A 197 -13.71 -19.53 -2.42
CA LEU A 197 -15.13 -19.69 -2.76
C LEU A 197 -16.05 -19.00 -1.75
N SER A 198 -15.72 -19.05 -0.45
CA SER A 198 -16.43 -18.32 0.60
C SER A 198 -16.38 -16.80 0.41
N HIS A 199 -15.19 -16.26 0.10
CA HIS A 199 -15.03 -14.84 -0.21
C HIS A 199 -15.79 -14.44 -1.48
N LYS A 200 -15.73 -15.29 -2.53
CA LYS A 200 -16.49 -15.10 -3.78
C LYS A 200 -18.00 -15.04 -3.52
N GLN A 201 -18.53 -15.97 -2.73
CA GLN A 201 -19.95 -16.01 -2.39
C GLN A 201 -20.38 -14.76 -1.60
N THR A 202 -19.54 -14.30 -0.67
CA THR A 202 -19.79 -13.07 0.10
C THR A 202 -19.81 -11.84 -0.82
N ALA A 203 -18.86 -11.75 -1.75
CA ALA A 203 -18.79 -10.65 -2.70
C ALA A 203 -20.01 -10.61 -3.63
N LEU A 204 -20.45 -11.76 -4.18
CA LEU A 204 -21.66 -11.83 -5.02
C LEU A 204 -22.91 -11.39 -4.28
N ARG A 205 -23.07 -11.77 -3.00
CA ARG A 205 -24.18 -11.29 -2.15
C ARG A 205 -24.14 -9.79 -1.94
N ASN A 206 -22.95 -9.23 -1.74
CA ASN A 206 -22.78 -7.79 -1.56
C ASN A 206 -23.05 -7.02 -2.86
N ILE A 207 -22.57 -7.50 -4.02
CA ILE A 207 -22.86 -6.91 -5.34
C ILE A 207 -24.37 -6.89 -5.59
N ALA A 208 -25.09 -7.95 -5.20
CA ALA A 208 -26.55 -7.99 -5.33
C ALA A 208 -27.28 -6.90 -4.52
N ASN A 209 -26.64 -6.33 -3.50
CA ASN A 209 -27.20 -5.29 -2.63
C ASN A 209 -26.59 -3.90 -2.85
N ASN A 210 -25.33 -3.82 -3.27
CA ASN A 210 -24.56 -2.61 -3.53
C ASN A 210 -23.67 -2.83 -4.76
N LEU A 211 -24.21 -2.46 -5.92
CA LEU A 211 -23.73 -2.89 -7.24
C LEU A 211 -22.37 -2.28 -7.60
N PHE A 212 -22.36 -0.99 -7.90
CA PHE A 212 -21.19 -0.22 -8.32
C PHE A 212 -21.38 1.26 -7.98
N PHE A 213 -20.27 1.99 -7.83
CA PHE A 213 -20.27 3.40 -7.44
C PHE A 213 -19.67 4.32 -8.53
N ALA A 214 -19.09 3.74 -9.58
CA ALA A 214 -18.58 4.50 -10.72
C ALA A 214 -18.70 3.73 -12.03
N LYS A 215 -18.70 4.49 -13.14
CA LYS A 215 -18.63 4.02 -14.52
C LYS A 215 -17.55 4.79 -15.26
N VAL A 216 -16.81 4.11 -16.13
CA VAL A 216 -15.92 4.71 -17.12
C VAL A 216 -16.17 4.02 -18.47
N GLU A 217 -16.57 4.80 -19.47
CA GLU A 217 -16.67 4.36 -20.85
C GLU A 217 -15.38 4.76 -21.59
N VAL A 218 -14.78 3.81 -22.29
CA VAL A 218 -13.50 4.01 -22.98
C VAL A 218 -13.50 3.38 -24.37
N ASN A 219 -12.76 3.97 -25.30
CA ASN A 219 -12.30 3.26 -26.49
C ASN A 219 -10.99 2.56 -26.18
N GLN A 220 -10.94 1.24 -26.31
CA GLN A 220 -9.77 0.43 -26.01
C GLN A 220 -9.00 0.08 -27.29
N LYS A 221 -7.68 0.29 -27.32
CA LYS A 221 -6.83 -0.18 -28.43
C LYS A 221 -5.70 -1.03 -27.86
N ASP A 222 -5.68 -2.31 -28.24
CA ASP A 222 -4.55 -3.19 -27.95
C ASP A 222 -3.55 -3.13 -29.12
N SER A 223 -2.34 -3.62 -28.89
CA SER A 223 -1.24 -3.77 -29.83
C SER A 223 -1.58 -4.59 -31.09
N THR A 224 -2.66 -5.36 -31.08
CA THR A 224 -3.03 -6.28 -32.17
C THR A 224 -4.37 -6.00 -32.86
N ASP A 225 -5.27 -5.15 -32.32
CA ASP A 225 -6.55 -4.76 -32.94
C ASP A 225 -7.22 -3.54 -32.26
N GLU A 226 -8.10 -2.82 -32.98
CA GLU A 226 -9.02 -1.83 -32.38
C GLU A 226 -10.18 -2.56 -31.68
N ILE A 227 -10.22 -2.47 -30.35
CA ILE A 227 -11.37 -2.93 -29.56
C ILE A 227 -12.36 -1.76 -29.51
N GLY A 228 -13.65 -2.04 -29.68
CA GLY A 228 -14.71 -1.03 -29.68
C GLY A 228 -14.86 -0.30 -28.32
N PRO A 229 -15.93 0.49 -28.14
CA PRO A 229 -16.23 1.10 -26.85
C PRO A 229 -16.49 0.02 -25.79
N VAL A 230 -15.91 0.21 -24.60
CA VAL A 230 -16.02 -0.70 -23.46
C VAL A 230 -16.51 0.07 -22.23
N ASN A 231 -17.52 -0.47 -21.54
CA ASN A 231 -18.05 0.09 -20.29
C ASN A 231 -17.46 -0.62 -19.08
N TYR A 232 -16.67 0.07 -18.27
CA TYR A 232 -16.18 -0.43 -16.98
C TYR A 232 -17.03 0.13 -15.83
N PHE A 233 -17.66 -0.76 -15.08
CA PHE A 233 -18.37 -0.43 -13.84
C PHE A 233 -17.52 -0.82 -12.64
N VAL A 234 -17.34 0.07 -11.68
CA VAL A 234 -16.44 -0.14 -10.53
C VAL A 234 -17.23 -0.39 -9.26
N THR A 235 -17.01 -1.55 -8.63
CA THR A 235 -17.65 -1.93 -7.37
C THR A 235 -16.73 -1.78 -6.16
N LYS A 236 -17.34 -1.60 -4.98
CA LYS A 236 -16.64 -1.60 -3.67
C LYS A 236 -16.18 -2.99 -3.24
N ASN A 237 -16.69 -4.03 -3.90
CA ASN A 237 -16.35 -5.41 -3.59
C ASN A 237 -15.01 -5.81 -4.20
N ARG A 238 -14.16 -6.47 -3.41
CA ARG A 238 -12.80 -6.89 -3.81
C ARG A 238 -12.77 -7.98 -4.87
N ILE A 239 -13.69 -8.95 -4.75
CA ILE A 239 -13.79 -10.06 -5.68
C ILE A 239 -14.97 -9.78 -6.61
N CYS A 240 -14.64 -9.39 -7.83
CA CYS A 240 -15.58 -9.46 -8.94
C CYS A 240 -15.29 -10.79 -9.61
N ALA A 241 -16.17 -11.78 -9.41
CA ALA A 241 -16.23 -12.87 -10.39
C ALA A 241 -16.33 -12.25 -11.80
N LEU A 242 -15.92 -12.96 -12.85
CA LEU A 242 -15.93 -12.51 -14.25
C LEU A 242 -17.38 -12.21 -14.74
N LEU A 243 -18.02 -11.23 -14.11
CA LEU A 243 -19.31 -10.66 -14.43
C LEU A 243 -19.02 -9.61 -15.49
N GLY A 244 -19.17 -10.03 -16.72
CA GLY A 244 -19.07 -9.18 -17.90
C GLY A 244 -19.87 -9.79 -19.03
N GLN A 245 -20.45 -8.93 -19.84
CA GLN A 245 -21.03 -9.25 -21.13
C GLN A 245 -20.28 -8.45 -22.18
N ASP A 246 -20.57 -8.70 -23.46
CA ASP A 246 -19.88 -8.00 -24.56
C ASP A 246 -20.05 -6.45 -24.48
N ASP A 247 -21.08 -5.97 -23.77
CA ASP A 247 -21.43 -4.54 -23.62
C ASP A 247 -20.96 -3.88 -22.30
N TRP A 248 -20.55 -4.66 -21.27
CA TRP A 248 -20.10 -4.12 -19.98
C TRP A 248 -19.21 -5.09 -19.18
N HIS A 249 -18.32 -4.52 -18.35
CA HIS A 249 -17.47 -5.25 -17.41
C HIS A 249 -17.59 -4.67 -16.00
N LEU A 250 -17.81 -5.54 -15.01
CA LEU A 250 -17.74 -5.17 -13.60
C LEU A 250 -16.32 -5.43 -13.05
N ILE A 251 -15.67 -4.39 -12.53
CA ILE A 251 -14.31 -4.46 -11.98
C ILE A 251 -14.26 -4.01 -10.52
N SER A 252 -13.34 -4.61 -9.76
CA SER A 252 -13.08 -4.22 -8.38
C SER A 252 -12.32 -2.89 -8.33
N TRP A 253 -12.57 -2.08 -7.30
CA TRP A 253 -11.74 -0.92 -6.98
C TRP A 253 -10.26 -1.26 -6.71
N THR A 254 -9.96 -2.52 -6.38
CA THR A 254 -8.58 -3.03 -6.21
C THR A 254 -7.91 -3.40 -7.54
N SER A 255 -8.61 -3.33 -8.67
CA SER A 255 -8.02 -3.54 -9.99
C SER A 255 -7.08 -2.37 -10.35
N PRO A 256 -5.87 -2.64 -10.90
CA PRO A 256 -4.92 -1.58 -11.26
C PRO A 256 -5.50 -0.60 -12.29
N VAL A 257 -6.35 -1.08 -13.20
CA VAL A 257 -6.93 -0.24 -14.27
C VAL A 257 -7.71 0.95 -13.69
N THR A 258 -8.29 0.81 -12.49
CA THR A 258 -9.05 1.87 -11.84
C THR A 258 -8.21 3.11 -11.53
N SER A 259 -6.91 2.96 -11.25
CA SER A 259 -6.02 4.12 -11.05
C SER A 259 -5.72 4.91 -12.32
N TYR A 260 -5.95 4.31 -13.48
CA TYR A 260 -5.69 4.92 -14.79
C TYR A 260 -6.94 5.50 -15.42
N LEU A 261 -8.15 5.06 -15.01
CA LEU A 261 -9.39 5.43 -15.69
C LEU A 261 -10.28 6.38 -14.89
N MET A 262 -10.42 6.18 -13.57
CA MET A 262 -11.52 6.80 -12.80
C MET A 262 -11.43 8.32 -12.57
N ASP A 263 -10.22 8.86 -12.56
CA ASP A 263 -9.97 10.28 -12.27
C ASP A 263 -9.48 11.05 -13.50
N GLU A 264 -9.48 10.41 -14.66
CA GLU A 264 -9.01 11.05 -15.88
C GLU A 264 -10.13 11.86 -16.55
N PRO A 265 -9.82 13.07 -17.07
CA PRO A 265 -10.78 13.87 -17.79
C PRO A 265 -11.32 13.16 -19.04
N VAL A 266 -12.56 13.45 -19.41
CA VAL A 266 -13.12 13.01 -20.69
C VAL A 266 -12.24 13.49 -21.85
N SER A 267 -12.08 12.66 -22.88
CA SER A 267 -11.16 12.82 -24.02
C SER A 267 -9.67 12.67 -23.71
N SER A 268 -9.28 12.36 -22.47
CA SER A 268 -7.89 11.99 -22.17
C SER A 268 -7.53 10.65 -22.81
N ARG A 269 -6.25 10.49 -23.12
CA ARG A 269 -5.66 9.23 -23.58
C ARG A 269 -4.70 8.70 -22.54
N VAL A 270 -4.87 7.44 -22.18
CA VAL A 270 -4.12 6.80 -21.09
C VAL A 270 -3.57 5.48 -21.58
N SER A 271 -2.30 5.21 -21.29
CA SER A 271 -1.67 3.94 -21.61
C SER A 271 -1.46 3.15 -20.32
N TYR A 272 -2.01 1.94 -20.27
CA TYR A 272 -1.83 0.99 -19.18
C TYR A 272 -0.88 -0.11 -19.61
N HIS A 273 0.21 -0.29 -18.85
CA HIS A 273 1.17 -1.36 -19.06
C HIS A 273 0.70 -2.62 -18.32
N ALA A 274 -0.12 -3.42 -18.97
CA ALA A 274 -0.53 -4.72 -18.46
C ALA A 274 0.61 -5.76 -18.63
N PRO A 275 0.62 -6.85 -17.85
CA PRO A 275 1.59 -7.94 -18.02
C PRO A 275 1.63 -8.53 -19.45
N LYS A 276 0.50 -8.45 -20.17
CA LYS A 276 0.35 -9.01 -21.53
C LYS A 276 0.59 -8.00 -22.66
N GLY A 277 0.80 -6.72 -22.36
CA GLY A 277 0.96 -5.68 -23.37
C GLY A 277 0.58 -4.29 -22.90
N VAL A 278 0.67 -3.31 -23.79
CA VAL A 278 0.25 -1.94 -23.52
C VAL A 278 -1.15 -1.73 -24.09
N ILE A 279 -2.10 -1.42 -23.23
CA ILE A 279 -3.47 -1.11 -23.60
C ILE A 279 -3.64 0.40 -23.59
N ASN A 280 -4.12 0.97 -24.69
CA ASN A 280 -4.40 2.39 -24.78
C ASN A 280 -5.89 2.64 -24.65
N TYR A 281 -6.28 3.59 -23.80
CA TYR A 281 -7.65 3.99 -23.56
C TYR A 281 -7.84 5.44 -24.00
N GLU A 282 -8.94 5.73 -24.68
CA GLU A 282 -9.49 7.10 -24.82
C GLU A 282 -10.77 7.19 -24.00
N ILE A 283 -10.81 8.06 -22.99
CA ILE A 283 -11.96 8.21 -22.09
C ILE A 283 -13.11 8.91 -22.83
N LEU A 284 -14.26 8.27 -22.92
CA LEU A 284 -15.45 8.79 -23.61
C LEU A 284 -16.43 9.46 -22.65
N SER A 285 -16.70 8.83 -21.52
CA SER A 285 -17.56 9.35 -20.47
C SER A 285 -17.18 8.74 -19.12
N THR A 286 -17.51 9.45 -18.03
CA THR A 286 -17.38 8.91 -16.67
C THR A 286 -18.59 9.28 -15.84
N ALA A 287 -18.94 8.43 -14.86
CA ALA A 287 -19.98 8.74 -13.89
C ALA A 287 -19.58 8.27 -12.50
N ARG A 288 -20.02 9.01 -11.48
CA ARG A 288 -19.94 8.64 -10.06
C ARG A 288 -21.32 8.67 -9.46
N TYR A 289 -21.68 7.61 -8.73
CA TYR A 289 -23.05 7.39 -8.27
C TYR A 289 -23.14 7.42 -6.75
N GLY A 290 -24.17 8.07 -6.22
CA GLY A 290 -24.58 7.91 -4.82
C GLY A 290 -25.47 6.67 -4.65
N ALA A 291 -26.53 6.59 -5.46
CA ALA A 291 -27.37 5.40 -5.61
C ALA A 291 -27.89 5.32 -7.05
N ILE A 292 -28.19 4.11 -7.53
CA ILE A 292 -28.67 3.85 -8.90
C ILE A 292 -30.02 3.13 -8.92
N LEU A 293 -30.28 2.29 -7.91
CA LEU A 293 -31.53 1.55 -7.77
C LEU A 293 -32.22 1.89 -6.44
N PRO A 294 -33.55 2.11 -6.44
CA PRO A 294 -34.45 2.09 -7.60
C PRO A 294 -34.33 3.32 -8.53
N SER A 295 -33.68 4.40 -8.07
CA SER A 295 -33.46 5.63 -8.84
C SER A 295 -32.01 6.11 -8.73
N VAL A 296 -31.58 6.91 -9.73
CA VAL A 296 -30.29 7.59 -9.69
C VAL A 296 -30.35 8.82 -8.79
N ILE A 297 -29.50 8.84 -7.76
CA ILE A 297 -29.48 9.86 -6.70
C ILE A 297 -28.04 10.33 -6.46
N LYS A 298 -27.86 11.64 -6.29
CA LYS A 298 -26.57 12.31 -5.96
C LYS A 298 -25.43 11.82 -6.87
N SER A 299 -25.66 11.84 -8.17
CA SER A 299 -24.73 11.30 -9.16
C SER A 299 -24.14 12.40 -10.03
N THR A 300 -22.88 12.25 -10.41
CA THR A 300 -22.19 13.20 -11.29
C THR A 300 -21.77 12.49 -12.57
N TYR A 301 -22.21 13.01 -13.70
CA TYR A 301 -21.87 12.54 -15.04
C TYR A 301 -20.91 13.52 -15.70
N ASN A 302 -19.81 13.02 -16.26
CA ASN A 302 -18.93 13.78 -17.13
C ASN A 302 -19.03 13.20 -18.53
N LEU A 303 -19.67 13.96 -19.42
CA LEU A 303 -19.86 13.62 -20.82
C LEU A 303 -18.98 14.52 -21.70
N THR A 304 -18.86 14.19 -22.98
CA THR A 304 -18.21 15.08 -23.95
C THR A 304 -18.88 16.45 -24.08
N SER A 305 -20.16 16.55 -23.71
CA SER A 305 -20.95 17.80 -23.70
C SER A 305 -20.76 18.65 -22.42
N GLY A 306 -20.21 18.08 -21.34
CA GLY A 306 -20.03 18.78 -20.06
C GLY A 306 -20.22 17.88 -18.84
N SER A 307 -20.13 18.49 -17.65
CA SER A 307 -20.37 17.84 -16.36
C SER A 307 -21.78 18.16 -15.86
N TYR A 308 -22.52 17.14 -15.42
CA TYR A 308 -23.89 17.23 -14.96
C TYR A 308 -24.02 16.61 -13.57
N TYR A 309 -24.59 17.35 -12.62
CA TYR A 309 -24.96 16.83 -11.30
C TYR A 309 -26.44 16.51 -11.27
N VAL A 310 -26.77 15.29 -10.84
CA VAL A 310 -28.13 14.76 -10.74
C VAL A 310 -28.40 14.48 -9.26
N GLU A 311 -29.12 15.39 -8.61
CA GLU A 311 -29.55 15.17 -7.22
C GLU A 311 -30.55 14.00 -7.16
N HIS A 312 -31.53 14.00 -8.07
CA HIS A 312 -32.48 12.92 -8.29
C HIS A 312 -32.83 12.85 -9.79
N GLU A 313 -33.00 11.64 -10.34
CA GLU A 313 -33.29 11.44 -11.77
C GLU A 313 -34.55 12.17 -12.29
N GLN A 314 -35.48 12.52 -11.40
CA GLN A 314 -36.70 13.28 -11.74
C GLN A 314 -36.50 14.80 -11.78
N ASN A 315 -35.37 15.31 -11.25
CA ASN A 315 -35.10 16.74 -11.08
C ASN A 315 -33.99 17.23 -12.03
N ILE A 316 -33.95 16.73 -13.27
CA ILE A 316 -32.95 17.14 -14.27
C ILE A 316 -33.41 18.47 -14.89
N SER A 317 -32.97 19.59 -14.32
CA SER A 317 -33.19 20.94 -14.85
C SER A 317 -31.88 21.58 -15.33
N ILE A 318 -31.95 22.30 -16.45
CA ILE A 318 -30.82 22.97 -17.11
C ILE A 318 -30.27 24.09 -16.23
N ASP A 319 -29.01 23.99 -15.82
CA ASP A 319 -28.20 25.16 -15.48
C ASP A 319 -26.91 25.12 -16.33
N VAL A 320 -27.08 25.31 -17.65
CA VAL A 320 -25.96 25.37 -18.62
C VAL A 320 -25.27 26.71 -18.44
N LYS A 321 -24.15 26.73 -17.71
CA LYS A 321 -23.22 27.86 -17.74
C LYS A 321 -22.13 27.58 -18.78
N THR A 322 -22.12 28.36 -19.85
CA THR A 322 -21.10 28.32 -20.92
C THR A 322 -19.68 28.59 -20.38
N PRO A 323 -18.61 27.99 -20.94
CA PRO A 323 -17.24 28.06 -20.40
C PRO A 323 -16.52 29.43 -20.47
N SER A 324 -17.14 30.48 -20.99
CA SER A 324 -16.47 31.78 -21.23
C SER A 324 -16.65 32.84 -20.15
N GLU A 325 -17.31 32.55 -19.03
CA GLU A 325 -17.39 33.46 -17.88
C GLU A 325 -17.06 32.73 -16.57
N GLN A 326 -15.81 32.28 -16.42
CA GLN A 326 -15.24 32.03 -15.10
C GLN A 326 -14.89 33.35 -14.42
N THR A 327 -15.93 34.08 -14.01
CA THR A 327 -15.85 34.75 -12.71
C THR A 327 -16.76 33.96 -11.80
N ILE A 328 -16.18 33.23 -10.85
CA ILE A 328 -16.93 32.56 -9.79
C ILE A 328 -17.63 33.66 -8.98
N LYS A 329 -18.84 34.07 -9.39
CA LYS A 329 -19.80 34.65 -8.45
C LYS A 329 -20.39 33.46 -7.71
N LEU A 330 -19.76 33.15 -6.58
CA LEU A 330 -20.40 32.40 -5.49
C LEU A 330 -21.81 32.97 -5.31
N PRO A 331 -22.84 32.13 -5.07
CA PRO A 331 -24.13 32.62 -4.65
C PRO A 331 -23.91 33.60 -3.49
N GLN A 332 -24.38 34.85 -3.62
CA GLN A 332 -24.47 35.78 -2.49
C GLN A 332 -25.65 35.38 -1.60
N GLU A 333 -25.74 34.11 -1.26
CA GLU A 333 -26.53 33.69 -0.12
C GLU A 333 -25.66 33.94 1.09
N LYS A 334 -26.16 34.78 2.01
CA LYS A 334 -25.64 34.81 3.38
C LYS A 334 -25.53 33.35 3.82
N PRO A 335 -24.36 32.89 4.29
CA PRO A 335 -24.19 31.48 4.62
C PRO A 335 -25.25 31.11 5.64
N VAL A 336 -26.20 30.27 5.21
CA VAL A 336 -26.97 29.48 6.15
C VAL A 336 -25.92 28.63 6.84
N ILE A 337 -25.72 28.87 8.13
CA ILE A 337 -24.91 28.00 8.98
C ILE A 337 -25.69 26.70 8.98
N ASP A 338 -25.36 25.77 8.09
CA ASP A 338 -25.88 24.41 8.16
C ASP A 338 -25.55 23.90 9.56
N ASP A 339 -26.59 23.45 10.28
CA ASP A 339 -26.43 22.82 11.58
C ASP A 339 -25.50 21.62 11.40
N TYR A 340 -24.24 21.76 11.83
CA TYR A 340 -23.29 20.67 11.85
C TYR A 340 -23.81 19.61 12.83
N GLU A 341 -24.48 18.59 12.31
CA GLU A 341 -24.71 17.35 13.03
C GLU A 341 -23.42 16.54 13.00
N ALA A 342 -22.96 16.08 14.17
CA ALA A 342 -21.83 15.18 14.29
C ALA A 342 -22.16 13.84 13.61
N LYS A 343 -21.98 13.74 12.29
CA LYS A 343 -22.17 12.49 11.55
C LYS A 343 -21.26 11.40 12.12
N GLY A 344 -21.80 10.19 12.24
CA GLY A 344 -21.12 9.00 12.75
C GLY A 344 -19.78 8.70 12.05
N SER A 345 -19.02 7.77 12.63
CA SER A 345 -17.69 7.35 12.15
C SER A 345 -17.63 7.16 10.63
N PHE A 346 -16.70 7.87 9.98
CA PHE A 346 -16.41 7.73 8.55
C PHE A 346 -16.02 6.27 8.26
N SER A 347 -16.66 5.63 7.29
CA SER A 347 -16.31 4.25 6.89
C SER A 347 -15.24 4.27 5.80
N LEU A 348 -14.29 3.32 5.79
CA LEU A 348 -13.39 3.15 4.62
C LEU A 348 -14.17 2.96 3.31
N ASN A 349 -15.39 2.43 3.37
CA ASN A 349 -16.24 2.27 2.19
C ASN A 349 -16.66 3.60 1.56
N GLU A 350 -16.65 4.70 2.31
CA GLU A 350 -16.85 6.05 1.79
C GLU A 350 -15.54 6.59 1.19
N ILE A 351 -14.40 6.24 1.78
CA ILE A 351 -13.08 6.65 1.31
C ILE A 351 -12.75 6.03 -0.06
N ILE A 352 -13.21 4.81 -0.37
CA ILE A 352 -13.08 4.20 -1.70
C ILE A 352 -13.65 5.12 -2.81
N GLU A 353 -14.80 5.75 -2.54
CA GLU A 353 -15.49 6.64 -3.49
C GLU A 353 -14.83 8.02 -3.57
N LEU A 354 -14.42 8.54 -2.40
CA LEU A 354 -13.89 9.89 -2.25
C LEU A 354 -12.41 10.01 -2.59
N ALA A 355 -11.68 8.89 -2.72
CA ALA A 355 -10.26 8.90 -3.01
C ALA A 355 -9.96 9.66 -4.30
N ASP A 356 -9.03 10.61 -4.22
CA ASP A 356 -8.54 11.38 -5.36
C ASP A 356 -7.52 10.58 -6.21
N LYS A 357 -7.12 11.15 -7.35
CA LYS A 357 -6.15 10.53 -8.27
C LYS A 357 -4.83 10.17 -7.60
N THR A 358 -4.31 11.01 -6.71
CA THR A 358 -3.04 10.78 -6.02
C THR A 358 -3.17 9.66 -5.00
N GLN A 359 -4.23 9.66 -4.20
CA GLN A 359 -4.56 8.62 -3.23
C GLN A 359 -4.77 7.27 -3.93
N ARG A 360 -5.54 7.26 -5.03
CA ARG A 360 -5.81 6.06 -5.83
C ARG A 360 -4.54 5.53 -6.49
N SER A 361 -3.72 6.38 -7.07
CA SER A 361 -2.41 5.98 -7.61
C SER A 361 -1.49 5.42 -6.51
N THR A 362 -1.60 5.94 -5.28
CA THR A 362 -0.76 5.53 -4.14
C THR A 362 -1.10 4.12 -3.66
N MET A 363 -2.38 3.79 -3.46
CA MET A 363 -2.77 2.41 -3.13
C MET A 363 -2.40 1.41 -4.24
N HIS A 364 -2.28 1.90 -5.47
CA HIS A 364 -1.97 1.12 -6.67
C HIS A 364 -0.48 1.16 -7.09
N LEU A 365 0.43 1.70 -6.27
CA LEU A 365 1.87 1.64 -6.55
C LEU A 365 2.35 0.19 -6.75
N PRO A 366 3.40 -0.05 -7.57
CA PRO A 366 3.84 -1.38 -7.96
C PRO A 366 3.98 -2.38 -6.81
N PHE A 367 3.77 -3.66 -7.12
CA PHE A 367 3.70 -4.75 -6.15
C PHE A 367 4.91 -4.84 -5.19
N TYR A 368 6.12 -4.61 -5.71
CA TYR A 368 7.37 -4.72 -4.94
C TYR A 368 7.89 -3.40 -4.36
N ASP A 369 7.15 -2.30 -4.54
CA ASP A 369 7.57 -1.00 -4.03
C ASP A 369 7.12 -0.84 -2.57
N SER A 370 8.09 -0.53 -1.71
CA SER A 370 7.81 0.06 -0.41
C SER A 370 7.42 1.53 -0.58
N MET A 371 6.62 2.09 0.32
CA MET A 371 6.22 3.49 0.21
C MET A 371 6.17 4.24 1.54
N VAL A 372 6.24 5.56 1.42
CA VAL A 372 5.89 6.54 2.44
C VAL A 372 4.73 7.38 1.93
N ILE A 373 3.70 7.53 2.74
CA ILE A 373 2.58 8.42 2.53
C ILE A 373 2.72 9.58 3.51
N GLU A 374 2.99 10.76 2.96
CA GLU A 374 3.11 12.01 3.70
C GLU A 374 1.96 12.96 3.32
N GLY A 375 1.54 13.82 4.23
CA GLY A 375 0.46 14.76 4.00
C GLY A 375 -0.12 15.31 5.29
N PRO A 376 -1.01 16.31 5.22
CA PRO A 376 -1.52 16.97 6.40
C PRO A 376 -2.36 16.03 7.29
N PRO A 377 -2.63 16.44 8.53
CA PRO A 377 -3.70 15.88 9.34
C PRO A 377 -4.98 15.75 8.49
N GLY A 378 -5.63 14.58 8.51
CA GLY A 378 -6.90 14.40 7.80
C GLY A 378 -6.85 14.21 6.29
N SER A 379 -5.67 14.02 5.69
CA SER A 379 -5.55 13.73 4.26
C SER A 379 -5.83 12.27 3.87
N GLY A 380 -6.20 11.40 4.83
CA GLY A 380 -6.46 9.98 4.57
C GLY A 380 -5.21 9.08 4.51
N LYS A 381 -4.05 9.52 5.02
CA LYS A 381 -2.79 8.73 4.98
C LYS A 381 -2.94 7.29 5.49
N THR A 382 -3.43 7.15 6.72
CA THR A 382 -3.66 5.86 7.40
C THR A 382 -4.62 5.00 6.60
N SER A 383 -5.72 5.59 6.13
CA SER A 383 -6.74 4.93 5.32
C SER A 383 -6.16 4.38 4.02
N ILE A 384 -5.42 5.19 3.25
CA ILE A 384 -4.80 4.74 2.00
C ILE A 384 -3.69 3.71 2.26
N GLY A 385 -2.91 3.88 3.33
CA GLY A 385 -1.91 2.90 3.73
C GLY A 385 -2.52 1.51 4.02
N ILE A 386 -3.69 1.48 4.66
CA ILE A 386 -4.46 0.25 4.91
C ILE A 386 -5.11 -0.27 3.62
N MET A 387 -5.67 0.61 2.80
CA MET A 387 -6.30 0.23 1.52
C MET A 387 -5.31 -0.34 0.50
N ARG A 388 -4.00 -0.14 0.67
CA ARG A 388 -2.99 -0.85 -0.12
C ARG A 388 -3.00 -2.36 0.10
N ILE A 389 -3.33 -2.81 1.32
CA ILE A 389 -3.30 -4.23 1.69
C ILE A 389 -4.19 -5.08 0.76
N PRO A 390 -5.49 -4.78 0.58
CA PRO A 390 -6.33 -5.53 -0.36
C PRO A 390 -5.85 -5.40 -1.81
N CYS A 391 -5.33 -4.23 -2.23
CA CYS A 391 -4.73 -4.09 -3.57
C CYS A 391 -3.57 -5.05 -3.78
N LEU A 392 -2.66 -5.20 -2.81
CA LEU A 392 -1.55 -6.14 -2.89
C LEU A 392 -2.01 -7.60 -2.93
N ILE A 393 -3.05 -7.95 -2.17
CA ILE A 393 -3.59 -9.32 -2.17
C ILE A 393 -4.27 -9.63 -3.51
N ASP A 394 -5.07 -8.72 -4.04
CA ASP A 394 -5.92 -8.99 -5.21
C ASP A 394 -5.11 -8.91 -6.51
N ARG A 395 -4.18 -7.95 -6.61
CA ARG A 395 -3.37 -7.72 -7.82
C ARG A 395 -2.26 -8.74 -8.02
N GLN A 396 -1.90 -9.50 -6.98
CA GLN A 396 -0.79 -10.46 -7.06
C GLN A 396 -0.98 -11.47 -8.20
N TRP A 397 -2.21 -11.84 -8.50
CA TRP A 397 -2.49 -12.81 -9.56
C TRP A 397 -2.15 -12.28 -10.95
N GLU A 398 -2.55 -11.03 -11.22
CA GLU A 398 -2.26 -10.36 -12.48
C GLU A 398 -0.78 -9.98 -12.58
N GLU A 399 -0.24 -9.27 -11.58
CA GLU A 399 1.13 -8.74 -11.63
C GLU A 399 2.22 -9.81 -11.57
N LEU A 400 1.96 -10.93 -10.89
CA LEU A 400 2.91 -12.05 -10.82
C LEU A 400 2.65 -13.11 -11.91
N GLY A 401 1.59 -12.95 -12.72
CA GLY A 401 1.18 -13.94 -13.71
C GLY A 401 0.81 -15.29 -13.10
N LEU A 402 0.25 -15.28 -11.89
CA LEU A 402 -0.13 -16.47 -11.13
C LEU A 402 -1.58 -16.85 -11.41
N ASN A 403 -1.86 -18.15 -11.40
CA ASN A 403 -3.20 -18.69 -11.53
C ASN A 403 -3.81 -18.90 -10.14
N GLU A 404 -4.88 -18.16 -9.82
CA GLU A 404 -5.57 -18.19 -8.52
C GLU A 404 -6.04 -19.60 -8.09
N SER A 405 -6.31 -20.49 -9.04
CA SER A 405 -6.76 -21.87 -8.75
C SER A 405 -5.62 -22.87 -8.53
N LYS A 406 -4.38 -22.53 -8.90
CA LYS A 406 -3.25 -23.47 -8.93
C LYS A 406 -2.06 -23.02 -8.11
N ASP A 407 -1.78 -21.72 -8.11
CA ASP A 407 -0.57 -21.17 -7.53
C ASP A 407 -0.78 -20.68 -6.11
N ALA A 408 0.26 -20.78 -5.29
CA ALA A 408 0.22 -20.30 -3.93
C ALA A 408 0.35 -18.76 -3.92
N PRO A 409 -0.51 -18.03 -3.20
CA PRO A 409 -0.40 -16.58 -3.11
C PRO A 409 0.86 -16.20 -2.31
N PHE A 410 1.56 -15.19 -2.81
CA PHE A 410 2.65 -14.52 -2.11
C PHE A 410 2.10 -13.75 -0.92
N HIS A 411 1.19 -12.80 -1.16
CA HIS A 411 0.51 -12.07 -0.09
C HIS A 411 -0.66 -12.88 0.46
N ARG A 412 -0.60 -13.14 1.76
CA ARG A 412 -1.68 -13.73 2.54
C ARG A 412 -1.97 -12.82 3.71
N GLU A 413 -3.23 -12.70 4.09
CA GLU A 413 -3.59 -11.90 5.27
C GLU A 413 -2.79 -12.30 6.52
N SER A 414 -2.48 -13.60 6.68
CA SER A 414 -1.66 -14.11 7.78
C SER A 414 -0.19 -13.67 7.74
N THR A 415 0.34 -13.28 6.58
CA THR A 415 1.72 -12.80 6.38
C THR A 415 1.82 -11.28 6.30
N MET A 416 0.71 -10.55 6.52
CA MET A 416 0.68 -9.09 6.52
C MET A 416 0.36 -8.54 7.92
N ARG A 417 0.88 -7.36 8.27
CA ARG A 417 0.67 -6.73 9.59
C ARG A 417 0.33 -5.25 9.44
N VAL A 418 -0.52 -4.75 10.34
CA VAL A 418 -0.70 -3.31 10.58
C VAL A 418 -0.15 -3.02 11.97
N LEU A 419 0.83 -2.12 12.03
CA LEU A 419 1.49 -1.73 13.27
C LEU A 419 1.19 -0.27 13.58
N VAL A 420 0.84 -0.01 14.83
CA VAL A 420 0.55 1.33 15.34
C VAL A 420 1.35 1.63 16.62
N ASN A 421 1.44 2.89 17.04
CA ASN A 421 2.07 3.23 18.31
C ASN A 421 1.10 3.19 19.49
N ASN A 422 -0.17 3.51 19.24
CA ASN A 422 -1.17 3.68 20.28
C ASN A 422 -2.10 2.44 20.37
N ASP A 423 -2.32 1.92 21.58
CA ASP A 423 -3.21 0.79 21.85
C ASP A 423 -4.69 1.13 21.51
N GLU A 424 -5.12 2.39 21.66
CA GLU A 424 -6.48 2.83 21.32
C GLU A 424 -6.80 2.66 19.81
N MET A 425 -5.79 2.88 18.96
CA MET A 425 -5.92 2.76 17.50
C MET A 425 -6.04 1.31 17.04
N VAL A 426 -5.62 0.34 17.87
CA VAL A 426 -5.61 -1.08 17.47
C VAL A 426 -7.02 -1.55 17.14
N LYS A 427 -7.99 -1.32 18.04
CA LYS A 427 -9.37 -1.75 17.83
C LYS A 427 -10.01 -1.04 16.64
N TYR A 428 -9.82 0.29 16.55
CA TYR A 428 -10.36 1.08 15.46
C TYR A 428 -9.86 0.59 14.11
N LEU A 429 -8.54 0.44 13.93
CA LEU A 429 -7.97 0.00 12.65
C LEU A 429 -8.25 -1.48 12.36
N ASP A 430 -8.42 -2.32 13.38
CA ASP A 430 -8.85 -3.72 13.21
C ASP A 430 -10.30 -3.83 12.73
N ASP A 431 -11.19 -3.00 13.26
CA ASP A 431 -12.56 -2.89 12.74
C ASP A 431 -12.57 -2.28 11.33
N LEU A 432 -11.66 -1.33 11.08
CA LEU A 432 -11.48 -0.68 9.79
C LEU A 432 -11.00 -1.66 8.70
N THR A 433 -9.99 -2.49 8.97
CA THR A 433 -9.52 -3.53 8.03
C THR A 433 -10.60 -4.57 7.74
N LYS A 434 -11.38 -4.97 8.76
CA LYS A 434 -12.51 -5.89 8.55
C LYS A 434 -13.61 -5.28 7.68
N SER A 435 -13.84 -3.97 7.79
CA SER A 435 -14.86 -3.28 6.98
C SER A 435 -14.61 -3.33 5.47
N ILE A 436 -13.35 -3.51 5.05
CA ILE A 436 -12.93 -3.66 3.64
C ILE A 436 -12.69 -5.13 3.24
N GLY A 437 -13.18 -6.08 4.05
CA GLY A 437 -13.11 -7.51 3.75
C GLY A 437 -11.74 -8.14 3.99
N ILE A 438 -10.95 -7.62 4.93
CA ILE A 438 -9.67 -8.20 5.38
C ILE A 438 -9.86 -8.69 6.82
N GLN A 439 -9.85 -10.00 7.06
CA GLN A 439 -10.24 -10.56 8.36
C GLN A 439 -9.08 -11.05 9.23
N LYS A 440 -7.99 -11.53 8.62
CA LYS A 440 -6.89 -12.23 9.29
C LYS A 440 -5.63 -11.40 9.42
N VAL A 441 -5.60 -10.18 8.87
CA VAL A 441 -4.49 -9.24 9.08
C VAL A 441 -4.53 -8.77 10.52
N LYS A 442 -3.44 -9.00 11.25
CA LYS A 442 -3.34 -8.58 12.64
C LYS A 442 -2.96 -7.11 12.73
N VAL A 443 -3.77 -6.36 13.46
CA VAL A 443 -3.47 -5.01 13.94
C VAL A 443 -2.97 -5.09 15.37
N MET A 444 -1.86 -4.44 15.68
CA MET A 444 -1.28 -4.39 17.03
C MET A 444 -0.29 -3.25 17.19
N THR A 445 0.05 -2.92 18.43
CA THR A 445 1.10 -1.92 18.66
C THR A 445 2.49 -2.46 18.31
N ILE A 446 3.38 -1.58 17.84
CA ILE A 446 4.80 -1.88 17.59
C ILE A 446 5.43 -2.49 18.84
N ARG A 447 5.15 -1.92 20.00
CA ARG A 447 5.65 -2.41 21.30
C ARG A 447 5.23 -3.85 21.57
N ASN A 448 3.93 -4.17 21.42
CA ASN A 448 3.44 -5.52 21.66
C ASN A 448 4.00 -6.50 20.63
N PHE A 449 4.09 -6.09 19.37
CA PHE A 449 4.69 -6.89 18.31
C PHE A 449 6.14 -7.26 18.62
N LEU A 450 7.01 -6.29 18.94
CA LEU A 450 8.41 -6.57 19.29
C LEU A 450 8.54 -7.38 20.58
N ARG A 451 7.66 -7.13 21.56
CA ARG A 451 7.63 -7.89 22.82
C ARG A 451 7.29 -9.35 22.58
N ASP A 452 6.38 -9.65 21.68
CA ASP A 452 6.05 -11.03 21.30
C ASP A 452 7.26 -11.73 20.67
N ILE A 453 8.01 -11.05 19.79
CA ILE A 453 9.27 -11.59 19.24
C ILE A 453 10.22 -11.94 20.38
N CYS A 454 10.52 -10.98 21.25
CA CYS A 454 11.45 -11.15 22.36
C CYS A 454 11.01 -12.22 23.37
N ARG A 455 9.71 -12.33 23.63
CA ARG A 455 9.13 -13.33 24.53
C ARG A 455 9.28 -14.74 23.95
N ASN A 456 8.99 -14.89 22.66
CA ASN A 456 9.04 -16.18 21.97
C ASN A 456 10.49 -16.66 21.77
N THR A 457 11.43 -15.73 21.62
CA THR A 457 12.87 -16.02 21.50
C THR A 457 13.58 -16.05 22.85
N LYS A 458 12.91 -15.59 23.92
CA LYS A 458 13.42 -15.47 25.28
C LYS A 458 14.66 -14.55 25.39
N THR A 459 14.79 -13.58 24.49
CA THR A 459 15.90 -12.62 24.46
C THR A 459 15.74 -11.48 25.46
N LEU A 460 14.50 -11.17 25.86
CA LEU A 460 14.22 -10.09 26.81
C LEU A 460 13.53 -10.60 28.08
N LYS A 461 14.00 -10.10 29.23
CA LYS A 461 13.43 -10.31 30.57
C LYS A 461 13.64 -9.06 31.42
N GLY A 462 12.81 -8.90 32.44
CA GLY A 462 12.92 -7.83 33.42
C GLY A 462 11.71 -6.90 33.44
N ARG A 463 11.82 -5.80 34.19
CA ARG A 463 10.80 -4.75 34.29
C ARG A 463 11.06 -3.67 33.23
N GLN A 464 9.99 -3.24 32.55
CA GLN A 464 10.08 -2.13 31.62
C GLN A 464 10.36 -0.80 32.35
N VAL A 465 11.25 0.02 31.80
CA VAL A 465 11.48 1.41 32.17
C VAL A 465 11.41 2.33 30.95
N GLU A 466 11.25 3.61 31.17
CA GLU A 466 11.33 4.61 30.09
C GLU A 466 12.79 4.87 29.71
N ASP A 467 13.02 5.29 28.47
CA ASP A 467 14.36 5.71 28.06
C ASP A 467 14.63 7.12 28.59
N SER A 468 15.84 7.37 29.07
CA SER A 468 16.37 8.73 29.16
C SER A 468 16.59 9.32 27.77
N ASP A 469 16.73 10.64 27.66
CA ASP A 469 17.03 11.30 26.38
C ASP A 469 18.29 10.75 25.70
N PRO A 470 19.45 10.57 26.40
CA PRO A 470 20.64 9.98 25.78
C PRO A 470 20.44 8.52 25.30
N LEU A 471 19.70 7.70 26.07
CA LEU A 471 19.41 6.32 25.70
C LEU A 471 18.41 6.23 24.54
N ALA A 472 17.42 7.12 24.49
CA ALA A 472 16.49 7.25 23.38
C ALA A 472 17.22 7.61 22.09
N PHE A 473 18.20 8.52 22.18
CA PHE A 473 19.02 8.94 21.05
C PHE A 473 19.85 7.80 20.47
N LEU A 474 20.37 6.85 21.27
CA LEU A 474 21.10 5.71 20.72
C LEU A 474 20.32 4.90 19.68
N LYS A 475 18.98 4.82 19.77
CA LYS A 475 18.12 4.10 18.80
C LYS A 475 18.15 4.66 17.38
N THR A 476 18.65 5.87 17.25
CA THR A 476 18.61 6.67 16.03
C THR A 476 19.88 6.50 15.25
N LEU A 477 20.93 5.92 15.85
CA LEU A 477 22.16 5.60 15.15
C LEU A 477 21.91 4.46 14.15
N PRO A 478 22.05 4.70 12.83
CA PRO A 478 21.81 3.68 11.82
C PRO A 478 22.65 2.42 11.97
N SER A 479 23.90 2.55 12.43
CA SER A 479 24.88 1.46 12.54
C SER A 479 24.67 0.58 13.78
N LEU A 480 23.84 1.01 14.74
CA LEU A 480 23.79 0.40 16.06
C LEU A 480 23.35 -1.07 16.02
N CYS A 481 22.33 -1.41 15.22
CA CYS A 481 21.88 -2.80 15.09
C CYS A 481 23.00 -3.71 14.55
N GLU A 482 23.84 -3.20 13.65
CA GLU A 482 24.99 -3.92 13.10
C GLU A 482 26.06 -4.14 14.17
N PHE A 483 26.41 -3.10 14.92
CA PHE A 483 27.36 -3.21 16.05
C PHE A 483 26.85 -4.14 17.14
N TYR A 484 25.56 -4.11 17.45
CA TYR A 484 24.95 -5.04 18.39
C TYR A 484 25.06 -6.49 17.90
N GLY A 485 24.83 -6.73 16.60
CA GLY A 485 25.04 -8.04 15.96
C GLY A 485 26.50 -8.50 15.99
N GLN A 486 27.46 -7.60 15.79
CA GLN A 486 28.90 -7.90 15.93
C GLN A 486 29.24 -8.28 17.37
N CYS A 487 28.77 -7.52 18.36
CA CYS A 487 28.97 -7.81 19.78
C CYS A 487 28.37 -9.15 20.21
N PHE A 488 27.20 -9.49 19.67
CA PHE A 488 26.60 -10.81 19.81
C PHE A 488 27.50 -11.90 19.22
N THR A 489 28.04 -11.69 18.02
CA THR A 489 28.94 -12.65 17.37
C THR A 489 30.20 -12.90 18.20
N ILE A 490 30.80 -11.84 18.76
CA ILE A 490 31.94 -11.93 19.67
C ILE A 490 31.56 -12.70 20.94
N SER A 491 30.42 -12.36 21.55
CA SER A 491 29.91 -13.01 22.77
C SER A 491 29.65 -14.51 22.55
N ALA A 492 29.03 -14.86 21.42
CA ALA A 492 28.78 -16.22 21.00
C ALA A 492 30.09 -17.00 20.82
N GLY A 493 31.10 -16.40 20.19
CA GLY A 493 32.44 -16.97 20.05
C GLY A 493 33.10 -17.26 21.41
N GLN A 494 33.11 -16.27 22.30
CA GLN A 494 33.66 -16.41 23.66
C GLN A 494 32.94 -17.48 24.49
N TYR A 495 31.60 -17.53 24.43
CA TYR A 495 30.82 -18.59 25.08
C TYR A 495 31.20 -19.96 24.55
N TRP A 496 31.33 -20.09 23.23
CA TRP A 496 31.68 -21.34 22.60
C TRP A 496 33.09 -21.81 22.95
N ASP A 497 34.07 -20.91 22.99
CA ASP A 497 35.44 -21.24 23.40
C ASP A 497 35.47 -21.75 24.84
N ARG A 498 34.71 -21.14 25.76
CA ARG A 498 34.55 -21.66 27.14
C ARG A 498 33.97 -23.06 27.16
N VAL A 499 32.89 -23.32 26.43
CA VAL A 499 32.26 -24.65 26.34
C VAL A 499 33.25 -25.67 25.77
N LYS A 500 33.97 -25.31 24.71
CA LYS A 500 34.99 -26.16 24.07
C LYS A 500 36.13 -26.49 25.04
N HIS A 501 36.60 -25.52 25.82
CA HIS A 501 37.61 -25.74 26.85
C HIS A 501 37.11 -26.66 27.97
N GLN A 502 35.89 -26.46 28.45
CA GLN A 502 35.27 -27.33 29.46
C GLN A 502 35.10 -28.77 28.96
N LEU A 503 34.64 -28.94 27.72
CA LEU A 503 34.49 -30.26 27.10
C LEU A 503 35.83 -30.95 26.92
N ARG A 504 36.86 -30.24 26.42
CA ARG A 504 38.22 -30.80 26.29
C ARG A 504 38.77 -31.26 27.63
N ALA A 505 38.71 -30.40 28.66
CA ALA A 505 39.16 -30.76 30.00
C ALA A 505 38.45 -32.03 30.53
N LYS A 506 37.17 -32.22 30.19
CA LYS A 506 36.42 -33.43 30.57
C LYS A 506 36.75 -34.65 29.72
N MET A 507 37.04 -34.48 28.43
CA MET A 507 37.54 -35.56 27.58
C MET A 507 38.91 -36.02 28.07
N ASP A 508 39.81 -35.10 28.37
CA ASP A 508 41.14 -35.39 28.91
C ASP A 508 41.04 -36.15 30.25
N GLN A 509 40.09 -35.77 31.12
CA GLN A 509 39.81 -36.52 32.36
C GLN A 509 39.31 -37.95 32.09
N CYS A 510 38.47 -38.15 31.08
CA CYS A 510 37.99 -39.49 30.71
C CYS A 510 39.12 -40.34 30.10
N ASP A 511 39.93 -39.75 29.23
CA ASP A 511 41.09 -40.41 28.63
C ASP A 511 42.07 -40.84 29.71
N GLN A 512 42.36 -40.00 30.71
CA GLN A 512 43.19 -40.35 31.88
C GLN A 512 42.59 -41.49 32.71
N GLN A 513 41.28 -41.52 32.93
CA GLN A 513 40.61 -42.63 33.63
C GLN A 513 40.66 -43.93 32.84
N ILE A 514 40.53 -43.86 31.52
CA ILE A 514 40.63 -45.00 30.62
C ILE A 514 42.06 -45.53 30.60
N GLU A 515 43.06 -44.66 30.46
CA GLU A 515 44.49 -45.03 30.51
C GLU A 515 44.85 -45.70 31.84
N LYS A 516 44.45 -45.10 32.97
CA LYS A 516 44.65 -45.69 34.30
C LYS A 516 44.01 -47.08 34.44
N PHE A 517 42.82 -47.28 33.87
CA PHE A 517 42.16 -48.58 33.87
C PHE A 517 42.92 -49.63 33.06
N TYR A 518 43.49 -49.24 31.91
CA TYR A 518 44.32 -50.14 31.10
C TYR A 518 45.64 -50.50 31.80
N ASP A 519 46.24 -49.55 32.52
CA ASP A 519 47.47 -49.79 33.29
C ASP A 519 47.22 -50.70 34.51
N GLU A 520 46.03 -50.68 35.12
CA GLU A 520 45.67 -51.53 36.26
C GLU A 520 45.26 -52.97 35.86
N LYS A 521 45.00 -53.23 34.58
CA LYS A 521 44.58 -54.53 34.05
C LYS A 521 45.59 -55.00 33.01
N ASP A 522 46.69 -55.56 33.48
CA ASP A 522 47.89 -56.02 32.74
C ASP A 522 47.65 -57.07 31.63
N ASP A 523 46.40 -57.41 31.30
CA ASP A 523 46.06 -58.46 30.35
C ASP A 523 44.88 -58.02 29.46
N TYR A 524 45.11 -57.19 28.44
CA TYR A 524 44.28 -57.17 27.21
C TYR A 524 44.95 -56.37 26.09
N TRP A 525 45.49 -57.08 25.09
CA TRP A 525 46.11 -56.54 23.86
C TRP A 525 45.09 -56.05 22.80
N TYR A 526 43.94 -55.52 23.22
CA TYR A 526 42.88 -55.08 22.31
C TYR A 526 42.59 -53.59 22.45
N VAL A 527 43.50 -52.76 21.94
CA VAL A 527 43.16 -51.37 21.58
C VAL A 527 42.26 -51.46 20.34
N PRO A 528 40.96 -51.09 20.41
CA PRO A 528 40.09 -51.17 19.25
C PRO A 528 40.66 -50.31 18.11
N LYS A 529 40.71 -50.87 16.89
CA LYS A 529 41.20 -50.19 15.67
C LYS A 529 40.65 -48.76 15.47
N ASN A 530 39.52 -48.43 16.08
CA ASN A 530 38.86 -47.13 16.05
C ASN A 530 39.62 -46.01 16.79
N ILE A 531 40.41 -46.31 17.84
CA ILE A 531 41.23 -45.29 18.54
C ILE A 531 42.42 -44.86 17.66
N LYS A 532 43.01 -45.80 16.91
CA LYS A 532 44.04 -45.48 15.89
C LYS A 532 43.47 -44.68 14.72
N ALA A 533 42.21 -44.91 14.34
CA ALA A 533 41.52 -44.10 13.33
C ALA A 533 41.28 -42.66 13.81
N TYR A 534 40.93 -42.48 15.09
CA TYR A 534 40.79 -41.16 15.71
C TYR A 534 42.11 -40.38 15.78
N ARG A 535 43.20 -41.01 16.25
CA ARG A 535 44.55 -40.38 16.22
C ARG A 535 45.01 -40.01 14.80
N LYS A 536 44.52 -40.74 13.78
CA LYS A 536 44.78 -40.42 12.36
C LYS A 536 43.96 -39.24 11.86
N ILE A 537 42.70 -39.09 12.29
CA ILE A 537 41.84 -37.93 12.00
C ILE A 537 42.34 -36.69 12.75
N GLU A 538 42.69 -36.82 14.02
CA GLU A 538 43.26 -35.76 14.85
C GLU A 538 44.59 -35.24 14.28
N LYS A 539 45.48 -36.16 13.84
CA LYS A 539 46.71 -35.79 13.14
C LYS A 539 46.43 -35.07 11.81
N LYS A 540 45.43 -35.52 11.04
CA LYS A 540 45.04 -34.88 9.78
C LYS A 540 44.46 -33.46 10.00
N LEU A 541 43.68 -33.27 11.06
CA LEU A 541 43.15 -31.96 11.48
C LEU A 541 44.26 -31.04 12.00
N ARG A 542 45.25 -31.56 12.74
CA ARG A 542 46.46 -30.82 13.14
C ARG A 542 47.30 -30.39 11.94
N ASP A 543 47.51 -31.29 10.98
CA ASP A 543 48.35 -31.05 9.81
C ASP A 543 47.69 -30.03 8.84
N GLU A 544 46.36 -30.04 8.70
CA GLU A 544 45.62 -29.01 7.96
C GLU A 544 45.60 -27.65 8.69
N HIS A 545 45.53 -27.67 10.03
CA HIS A 545 45.63 -26.46 10.86
C HIS A 545 47.05 -25.84 10.84
N LEU A 546 48.10 -26.64 10.67
CA LEU A 546 49.48 -26.17 10.57
C LEU A 546 49.81 -25.62 9.17
N LYS A 547 49.23 -26.18 8.09
CA LYS A 547 49.40 -25.68 6.72
C LYS A 547 48.75 -24.30 6.49
N THR A 548 47.74 -23.96 7.27
CA THR A 548 47.04 -22.66 7.19
C THR A 548 47.74 -21.53 7.95
N LYS A 549 48.79 -21.82 8.72
CA LYS A 549 49.61 -20.81 9.42
C LYS A 549 50.60 -20.05 8.52
N GLY A 550 50.74 -20.40 7.24
CA GLY A 550 51.65 -19.74 6.29
C GLY A 550 51.14 -18.43 5.69
N LEU A 551 49.89 -18.06 5.93
CA LEU A 551 49.31 -16.77 5.53
C LEU A 551 48.82 -16.10 6.81
N GLY A 552 49.46 -14.99 7.20
CA GLY A 552 49.24 -14.27 8.45
C GLY A 552 47.86 -13.62 8.59
N GLY A 553 46.79 -14.42 8.53
CA GLY A 553 45.42 -14.03 8.84
C GLY A 553 44.93 -14.74 10.09
N SER A 554 44.20 -14.01 10.94
CA SER A 554 43.47 -14.51 12.10
C SER A 554 42.73 -15.82 11.82
N LEU A 555 42.57 -16.68 12.84
CA LEU A 555 41.72 -17.88 12.82
C LEU A 555 40.32 -17.60 12.23
N TYR A 556 39.85 -16.35 12.38
CA TYR A 556 38.66 -15.78 11.76
C TYR A 556 38.68 -15.88 10.22
N HIS A 557 39.76 -15.49 9.56
CA HIS A 557 39.89 -15.51 8.09
C HIS A 557 40.00 -16.93 7.51
N THR A 558 40.55 -17.88 8.27
CA THR A 558 40.60 -19.30 7.86
C THR A 558 39.23 -19.96 7.96
N ILE A 559 38.45 -19.61 8.99
CA ILE A 559 37.08 -20.11 9.19
C ILE A 559 36.11 -19.45 8.19
N GLU A 560 36.27 -18.15 7.93
CA GLU A 560 35.52 -17.36 6.96
C GLU A 560 35.78 -17.84 5.53
N SER A 561 37.04 -18.05 5.13
CA SER A 561 37.40 -18.59 3.81
C SER A 561 36.90 -20.03 3.60
N TRP A 562 36.84 -20.84 4.66
CA TRP A 562 36.28 -22.20 4.61
C TRP A 562 34.75 -22.22 4.56
N ALA A 563 34.07 -21.32 5.30
CA ALA A 563 32.63 -21.14 5.23
C ALA A 563 32.19 -20.56 3.87
N ILE A 564 32.96 -19.60 3.32
CA ILE A 564 32.75 -19.00 1.98
C ILE A 564 32.96 -20.05 0.89
N SER A 565 33.98 -20.91 1.00
CA SER A 565 34.26 -22.02 0.07
C SER A 565 33.11 -23.03 -0.02
N ILE A 566 32.47 -23.37 1.10
CA ILE A 566 31.30 -24.25 1.14
C ILE A 566 30.06 -23.51 0.61
N SER A 567 29.87 -22.23 0.97
CA SER A 567 28.76 -21.40 0.47
C SER A 567 28.76 -21.24 -1.06
N ARG A 568 29.96 -21.14 -1.67
CA ARG A 568 30.15 -21.03 -3.13
C ARG A 568 29.84 -22.32 -3.88
N LYS A 569 30.00 -23.49 -3.25
CA LYS A 569 29.65 -24.80 -3.84
C LYS A 569 28.15 -25.09 -3.81
N GLU A 570 27.41 -24.49 -2.88
CA GLU A 570 25.97 -24.74 -2.70
C GLU A 570 25.07 -23.53 -3.02
N LYS A 571 25.63 -22.43 -3.55
CA LYS A 571 24.91 -21.16 -3.84
C LYS A 571 24.11 -20.63 -2.64
N LEU A 572 24.74 -20.51 -1.47
CA LEU A 572 24.09 -20.00 -0.26
C LEU A 572 24.79 -18.76 0.30
N ASP A 573 24.03 -17.92 0.98
CA ASP A 573 24.40 -16.57 1.43
C ASP A 573 25.32 -16.57 2.67
N SER A 574 26.21 -15.58 2.78
CA SER A 574 27.36 -15.52 3.72
C SER A 574 27.00 -15.34 5.19
N ASN A 575 25.74 -15.06 5.52
CA ASN A 575 25.28 -14.78 6.89
C ASN A 575 24.93 -16.04 7.73
N CYS A 576 25.12 -17.25 7.19
CA CYS A 576 24.69 -18.52 7.81
C CYS A 576 25.81 -19.33 8.52
N SER A 577 26.93 -18.71 8.88
CA SER A 577 28.14 -19.41 9.35
C SER A 577 27.99 -20.10 10.72
N LEU A 578 27.22 -19.55 11.67
CA LEU A 578 27.13 -20.09 13.03
C LEU A 578 26.22 -21.34 13.14
N ALA A 579 25.08 -21.37 12.45
CA ALA A 579 24.18 -22.54 12.46
C ALA A 579 24.80 -23.74 11.72
N LEU A 580 25.49 -23.50 10.60
CA LEU A 580 26.23 -24.54 9.88
C LEU A 580 27.37 -25.11 10.74
N TYR A 581 28.05 -24.27 11.51
CA TYR A 581 29.08 -24.71 12.46
C TYR A 581 28.52 -25.60 13.58
N ILE A 582 27.38 -25.21 14.17
CA ILE A 582 26.68 -25.97 15.21
C ILE A 582 26.17 -27.33 14.69
N SER A 583 25.58 -27.34 13.48
CA SER A 583 25.03 -28.54 12.86
C SER A 583 26.12 -29.55 12.49
N LYS A 584 27.21 -29.09 11.87
CA LYS A 584 28.34 -29.95 11.48
C LYS A 584 29.05 -30.56 12.68
N TRP A 585 29.31 -29.76 13.72
CA TRP A 585 29.96 -30.27 14.92
C TRP A 585 29.09 -31.28 15.68
N ARG A 586 27.78 -31.03 15.78
CA ARG A 586 26.82 -31.99 16.34
C ARG A 586 26.81 -33.30 15.57
N HIS A 587 26.91 -33.25 14.25
CA HIS A 587 27.00 -34.44 13.39
C HIS A 587 28.28 -35.23 13.64
N ASP A 588 29.45 -34.57 13.59
CA ASP A 588 30.75 -35.20 13.83
C ASP A 588 30.84 -35.82 15.23
N TYR A 589 30.25 -35.16 16.22
CA TYR A 589 30.15 -35.65 17.59
C TYR A 589 29.21 -36.85 17.73
N LEU A 590 28.04 -36.84 17.06
CA LEU A 590 27.12 -38.00 17.04
C LEU A 590 27.78 -39.23 16.42
N LEU A 591 28.60 -39.05 15.38
CA LEU A 591 29.38 -40.14 14.78
C LEU A 591 30.45 -40.69 15.73
N TYR A 592 31.13 -39.82 16.47
CA TYR A 592 32.04 -40.22 17.55
C TYR A 592 31.29 -41.00 18.65
N TRP A 593 30.14 -40.48 19.11
CA TRP A 593 29.29 -41.11 20.11
C TRP A 593 28.80 -42.50 19.68
N GLN A 594 28.32 -42.66 18.44
CA GLN A 594 27.87 -43.96 17.91
C GLN A 594 29.03 -44.97 17.90
N SER A 595 30.23 -44.51 17.56
CA SER A 595 31.43 -45.35 17.54
C SER A 595 31.86 -45.78 18.94
N LEU A 596 31.77 -44.88 19.92
CA LEU A 596 32.12 -45.15 21.31
C LEU A 596 31.09 -46.07 21.99
N ASN A 597 29.80 -45.80 21.78
CA ASN A 597 28.69 -46.58 22.37
C ASN A 597 28.67 -48.02 21.83
N LYS A 598 29.04 -48.21 20.56
CA LYS A 598 29.25 -49.56 19.97
C LYS A 598 30.39 -50.32 20.66
N ALA A 599 31.46 -49.63 21.07
CA ALA A 599 32.58 -50.23 21.80
C ALA A 599 32.23 -50.50 23.28
N CYS A 600 31.52 -49.59 23.94
CA CYS A 600 31.19 -49.68 25.37
C CYS A 600 30.12 -50.72 25.71
N ARG A 601 29.19 -51.06 24.79
CA ARG A 601 28.16 -52.10 25.01
C ARG A 601 28.73 -53.50 25.29
N GLN A 602 30.01 -53.72 25.02
CA GLN A 602 30.69 -55.00 25.21
C GLN A 602 31.38 -55.13 26.58
N SER A 603 31.41 -54.08 27.41
CA SER A 603 32.11 -54.07 28.71
C SER A 603 31.32 -53.34 29.80
N GLY A 604 31.03 -54.02 30.92
CA GLY A 604 30.23 -53.49 32.02
C GLY A 604 30.84 -52.29 32.76
N ILE A 605 32.15 -52.06 32.64
CA ILE A 605 32.90 -51.00 33.33
C ILE A 605 32.75 -49.66 32.60
N PHE A 606 32.71 -49.68 31.26
CA PHE A 606 32.45 -48.48 30.45
C PHE A 606 31.05 -47.91 30.70
N LYS A 607 30.13 -48.67 31.30
CA LYS A 607 28.78 -48.20 31.64
C LYS A 607 28.80 -47.09 32.70
N ASN A 608 29.75 -47.11 33.64
CA ASN A 608 29.87 -46.08 34.68
C ASN A 608 30.58 -44.82 34.16
N ILE A 609 31.67 -44.97 33.41
CA ILE A 609 32.33 -43.85 32.70
C ILE A 609 31.37 -43.23 31.69
N HIS A 610 30.60 -44.05 30.96
CA HIS A 610 29.53 -43.59 30.09
C HIS A 610 28.47 -42.82 30.88
N LYS A 611 28.03 -43.30 32.05
CA LYS A 611 27.01 -42.61 32.85
C LYS A 611 27.54 -41.30 33.44
N GLU A 612 28.80 -41.21 33.85
CA GLU A 612 29.43 -39.96 34.31
C GLU A 612 29.67 -38.98 33.16
N PHE A 613 30.17 -39.45 32.01
CA PHE A 613 30.40 -38.64 30.84
C PHE A 613 29.08 -38.17 30.23
N GLU A 614 28.06 -39.03 30.15
CA GLU A 614 26.69 -38.69 29.76
C GLU A 614 26.06 -37.72 30.76
N LYS A 615 26.29 -37.86 32.08
CA LYS A 615 25.86 -36.90 33.10
C LYS A 615 26.57 -35.55 32.93
N THR A 616 27.85 -35.57 32.56
CA THR A 616 28.68 -34.38 32.33
C THR A 616 28.32 -33.68 31.01
N LEU A 617 28.04 -34.42 29.95
CA LEU A 617 27.47 -33.90 28.70
C LEU A 617 26.04 -33.40 28.93
N LYS A 618 25.23 -34.11 29.72
CA LYS A 618 23.92 -33.61 30.17
C LYS A 618 24.04 -32.40 31.10
N SER A 619 25.22 -32.04 31.60
CA SER A 619 25.48 -30.79 32.32
C SER A 619 26.20 -29.72 31.47
N LEU A 620 26.94 -30.10 30.42
CA LEU A 620 27.71 -29.21 29.53
C LEU A 620 26.99 -28.92 28.20
N ALA A 621 26.49 -29.96 27.53
CA ALA A 621 25.66 -29.89 26.31
C ALA A 621 24.18 -29.64 26.63
N LEU A 622 23.79 -29.77 27.89
CA LEU A 622 22.51 -29.32 28.42
C LEU A 622 22.80 -28.54 29.70
N PRO A 623 22.75 -27.21 29.66
CA PRO A 623 21.90 -26.55 30.63
C PRO A 623 20.58 -27.31 30.56
N SER A 624 20.02 -27.78 31.68
CA SER A 624 18.97 -28.80 31.77
C SER A 624 17.68 -28.59 30.93
N SER A 625 17.61 -27.54 30.13
CA SER A 625 16.81 -27.41 28.92
C SER A 625 17.62 -26.60 27.89
N ILE A 626 17.40 -26.84 26.58
CA ILE A 626 17.87 -26.00 25.46
C ILE A 626 17.91 -24.49 25.82
N LYS A 627 16.92 -24.05 26.60
CA LYS A 627 16.83 -22.76 27.31
C LYS A 627 18.14 -22.21 27.87
N GLY A 628 18.97 -23.00 28.56
CA GLY A 628 20.15 -22.45 29.22
C GLY A 628 21.33 -22.19 28.26
N PHE A 629 21.38 -22.89 27.12
CA PHE A 629 22.36 -22.67 26.06
C PHE A 629 22.07 -21.34 25.37
N TYR A 630 20.80 -21.10 25.03
CA TYR A 630 20.35 -19.83 24.49
C TYR A 630 20.54 -18.68 25.48
N THR A 631 20.24 -18.85 26.77
CA THR A 631 20.48 -17.77 27.76
C THR A 631 21.95 -17.41 27.94
N GLY A 632 22.88 -18.36 27.69
CA GLY A 632 24.31 -18.07 27.69
C GLY A 632 24.76 -17.31 26.44
N LEU A 633 24.19 -17.65 25.28
CA LEU A 633 24.47 -17.03 23.98
C LEU A 633 23.91 -15.60 23.87
N VAL A 634 22.69 -15.38 24.39
CA VAL A 634 21.96 -14.10 24.33
C VAL A 634 22.09 -13.30 25.63
N ASN A 635 23.17 -13.51 26.37
CA ASN A 635 23.39 -12.82 27.64
C ASN A 635 23.60 -11.31 27.36
N ARG A 636 22.57 -10.51 27.68
CA ARG A 636 22.55 -9.04 27.49
C ARG A 636 23.78 -8.36 28.09
N GLU A 637 24.16 -8.72 29.30
CA GLU A 637 25.31 -8.12 30.00
C GLU A 637 26.62 -8.36 29.26
N THR A 638 26.83 -9.57 28.72
CA THR A 638 28.04 -9.90 27.95
C THR A 638 28.06 -9.16 26.62
N ILE A 639 26.94 -9.08 25.90
CA ILE A 639 26.85 -8.37 24.63
C ILE A 639 27.13 -6.88 24.82
N VAL A 640 26.54 -6.26 25.84
CA VAL A 640 26.73 -4.83 26.13
C VAL A 640 28.13 -4.53 26.68
N SER A 641 28.74 -5.47 27.39
CA SER A 641 30.15 -5.34 27.78
C SER A 641 31.09 -5.31 26.58
N ASN A 642 30.78 -6.07 25.52
CA ASN A 642 31.57 -6.06 24.28
C ASN A 642 31.45 -4.75 23.49
N LEU A 643 30.36 -3.99 23.65
CA LEU A 643 30.25 -2.63 23.07
C LEU A 643 31.25 -1.65 23.67
N SER A 644 31.80 -1.95 24.86
CA SER A 644 32.83 -1.13 25.51
C SER A 644 34.25 -1.47 25.07
N THR A 645 34.42 -2.34 24.07
CA THR A 645 35.71 -2.57 23.44
C THR A 645 36.13 -1.32 22.68
N GLU A 646 37.40 -0.92 22.81
CA GLU A 646 37.94 0.35 22.29
C GLU A 646 37.55 0.59 20.83
N GLU A 647 37.69 -0.42 19.97
CA GLU A 647 37.37 -0.33 18.54
C GLU A 647 35.88 -0.04 18.25
N ILE A 648 34.96 -0.71 18.95
CA ILE A 648 33.52 -0.54 18.72
C ILE A 648 33.03 0.75 19.37
N TYR A 649 33.54 1.04 20.57
CA TYR A 649 33.23 2.26 21.31
C TYR A 649 33.61 3.51 20.51
N GLU A 650 34.82 3.57 19.94
CA GLU A 650 35.27 4.72 19.14
C GLU A 650 34.40 4.95 17.91
N LYS A 651 33.99 3.87 17.22
CA LYS A 651 33.12 3.97 16.03
C LYS A 651 31.74 4.52 16.38
N ILE A 652 31.11 4.00 17.44
CA ILE A 652 29.79 4.45 17.88
C ILE A 652 29.87 5.88 18.45
N SER A 653 30.86 6.17 19.29
CA SER A 653 31.06 7.50 19.88
C SER A 653 31.29 8.57 18.80
N LYS A 654 32.05 8.26 17.75
CA LYS A 654 32.27 9.16 16.61
C LYS A 654 30.97 9.47 15.85
N GLU A 655 30.13 8.47 15.63
CA GLU A 655 28.83 8.64 14.97
C GLU A 655 27.83 9.40 15.87
N PHE A 656 27.82 9.10 17.17
CA PHE A 656 27.03 9.79 18.18
C PHE A 656 27.40 11.27 18.27
N SER A 657 28.71 11.56 18.30
CA SER A 657 29.24 12.93 18.33
C SER A 657 28.94 13.73 17.06
N GLY A 658 28.91 13.05 15.91
CA GLY A 658 28.56 13.65 14.61
C GLY A 658 27.13 14.20 14.55
N ASN A 659 26.25 13.82 15.49
CA ASN A 659 24.86 14.25 15.56
C ASN A 659 24.57 15.25 16.70
N GLY A 660 25.60 15.91 17.22
CA GLY A 660 25.43 17.04 18.15
C GLY A 660 25.45 16.68 19.64
N PHE A 661 25.76 15.42 19.99
CA PHE A 661 25.97 14.99 21.37
C PHE A 661 27.45 14.96 21.74
N SER A 662 27.76 15.05 23.03
CA SER A 662 29.13 14.93 23.52
C SER A 662 29.51 13.47 23.77
N ASP A 663 30.81 13.16 23.78
CA ASP A 663 31.30 11.84 24.22
C ASP A 663 30.94 11.58 25.70
N SER A 664 30.75 12.61 26.53
CA SER A 664 30.19 12.46 27.87
C SER A 664 28.75 11.94 27.85
N ASP A 665 27.88 12.48 26.99
CA ASP A 665 26.49 12.02 26.88
C ASP A 665 26.42 10.55 26.44
N PHE A 666 27.33 10.13 25.56
CA PHE A 666 27.45 8.74 25.15
C PHE A 666 27.89 7.82 26.30
N ARG A 667 28.86 8.25 27.10
CA ARG A 667 29.31 7.50 28.30
C ARG A 667 28.18 7.37 29.31
N ASP A 668 27.43 8.44 29.54
CA ASP A 668 26.33 8.45 30.49
C ASP A 668 25.21 7.51 30.03
N ALA A 669 24.85 7.54 28.74
CA ALA A 669 23.89 6.60 28.14
C ALA A 669 24.33 5.13 28.30
N LEU A 670 25.62 4.84 28.05
CA LEU A 670 26.16 3.49 28.18
C LEU A 670 26.21 3.02 29.65
N GLN A 671 26.54 3.91 30.58
CA GLN A 671 26.53 3.60 32.01
C GLN A 671 25.11 3.35 32.52
N GLU A 672 24.15 4.18 32.10
CA GLU A 672 22.75 3.99 32.41
C GLU A 672 22.27 2.63 31.88
N TRP A 673 22.54 2.31 30.62
CA TRP A 673 22.14 1.04 30.01
C TRP A 673 22.71 -0.16 30.77
N LYS A 674 24.00 -0.13 31.13
CA LYS A 674 24.63 -1.16 31.98
C LYS A 674 23.94 -1.29 33.34
N SER A 675 23.57 -0.17 33.95
CA SER A 675 22.85 -0.15 35.22
C SER A 675 21.46 -0.78 35.09
N GLN A 676 20.72 -0.45 34.03
CA GLN A 676 19.42 -1.04 33.74
C GLN A 676 19.51 -2.57 33.58
N ILE A 677 20.51 -3.08 32.87
CA ILE A 677 20.72 -4.53 32.70
C ILE A 677 20.98 -5.21 34.05
N ARG A 678 21.87 -4.65 34.88
CA ARG A 678 22.20 -5.16 36.21
C ARG A 678 20.98 -5.20 37.13
N ASP A 679 20.12 -4.20 37.04
CA ASP A 679 18.87 -4.10 37.80
C ASP A 679 17.73 -4.97 37.23
N ASN A 680 17.99 -5.76 36.18
CA ASN A 680 16.99 -6.53 35.45
C ASN A 680 15.82 -5.65 34.96
N LYS A 681 16.17 -4.46 34.46
CA LYS A 681 15.29 -3.52 33.77
C LYS A 681 15.56 -3.57 32.27
N TRP A 682 14.60 -3.10 31.48
CA TRP A 682 14.77 -2.92 30.06
C TRP A 682 13.95 -1.74 29.58
N SER A 683 14.47 -1.01 28.62
CA SER A 683 13.76 0.10 28.00
C SER A 683 13.31 -0.26 26.58
N GLU A 684 12.62 0.65 25.90
CA GLU A 684 12.23 0.43 24.51
C GLU A 684 13.47 0.29 23.60
N TYR A 685 14.60 0.89 23.99
CA TYR A 685 15.90 0.66 23.35
C TYR A 685 16.31 -0.81 23.36
N ASP A 686 16.28 -1.45 24.54
CA ASP A 686 16.55 -2.88 24.66
C ASP A 686 15.56 -3.72 23.85
N LEU A 687 14.28 -3.32 23.83
CA LEU A 687 13.24 -4.06 23.12
C LEU A 687 13.55 -4.19 21.63
N VAL A 688 13.98 -3.11 20.97
CA VAL A 688 14.36 -3.11 19.55
C VAL A 688 15.57 -4.01 19.29
N LEU A 689 16.63 -3.88 20.09
CA LEU A 689 17.86 -4.66 19.92
C LEU A 689 17.65 -6.15 20.21
N GLN A 690 16.86 -6.48 21.24
CA GLN A 690 16.50 -7.86 21.54
C GLN A 690 15.56 -8.47 20.51
N ALA A 691 14.70 -7.66 19.87
CA ALA A 691 13.85 -8.13 18.78
C ALA A 691 14.68 -8.39 17.53
N TYR A 692 15.61 -7.49 17.18
CA TYR A 692 16.60 -7.69 16.12
C TYR A 692 17.33 -9.03 16.30
N LEU A 693 17.89 -9.27 17.49
CA LEU A 693 18.57 -10.54 17.80
C LEU A 693 17.60 -11.72 17.77
N GLY A 694 16.40 -11.55 18.32
CA GLY A 694 15.36 -12.57 18.34
C GLY A 694 14.95 -13.04 16.93
N ILE A 695 14.90 -12.14 15.96
CA ILE A 695 14.58 -12.46 14.57
C ILE A 695 15.66 -13.34 13.96
N HIS A 696 16.93 -12.95 14.11
CA HIS A 696 18.07 -13.76 13.66
C HIS A 696 18.00 -15.17 14.26
N LEU A 697 17.75 -15.29 15.56
CA LEU A 697 17.62 -16.58 16.23
C LEU A 697 16.42 -17.39 15.74
N SER A 698 15.31 -16.74 15.42
CA SER A 698 14.09 -17.39 14.94
C SER A 698 14.31 -18.09 13.60
N PHE A 699 15.06 -17.45 12.68
CA PHE A 699 15.34 -18.01 11.36
C PHE A 699 16.43 -19.09 11.36
N LEU A 700 17.30 -19.16 12.38
CA LEU A 700 18.25 -20.28 12.53
C LEU A 700 17.55 -21.63 12.76
N SER A 701 16.32 -21.63 13.26
CA SER A 701 15.56 -22.85 13.56
C SER A 701 15.00 -23.58 12.33
N GLU A 702 14.87 -22.90 11.18
CA GLU A 702 14.26 -23.47 9.96
C GLU A 702 15.10 -24.59 9.32
N VAL A 703 16.43 -24.55 9.51
CA VAL A 703 17.37 -25.52 8.95
C VAL A 703 17.12 -26.95 9.47
N HIS A 704 16.41 -27.13 10.59
CA HIS A 704 16.23 -28.42 11.25
C HIS A 704 14.82 -29.06 11.13
N LYS A 705 13.88 -28.47 10.37
CA LYS A 705 12.50 -28.98 10.25
C LYS A 705 12.38 -30.38 9.61
N LYS A 706 13.37 -30.86 8.83
CA LYS A 706 13.31 -32.18 8.17
C LYS A 706 13.51 -33.38 9.12
N ASP A 707 14.12 -33.18 10.30
CA ASP A 707 14.51 -34.29 11.19
C ASP A 707 13.66 -34.43 12.47
N TYR A 708 12.70 -33.53 12.71
CA TYR A 708 11.89 -33.55 13.94
C TYR A 708 10.40 -33.80 13.65
N LYS A 709 9.97 -35.06 13.78
CA LYS A 709 8.55 -35.42 13.92
C LYS A 709 8.14 -35.26 15.39
N LYS A 710 7.09 -34.46 15.62
CA LYS A 710 6.41 -34.08 16.89
C LYS A 710 7.03 -32.95 17.72
N GLY A 711 6.29 -31.83 17.78
CA GLY A 711 6.19 -30.96 18.95
C GLY A 711 7.03 -29.69 18.93
N GLU A 712 6.43 -28.61 18.41
CA GLU A 712 6.81 -27.17 18.52
C GLU A 712 8.21 -26.72 18.08
N PRO A 713 8.33 -25.59 17.33
CA PRO A 713 9.62 -25.07 16.92
C PRO A 713 10.48 -24.67 18.13
N ILE A 714 11.74 -25.09 18.10
CA ILE A 714 12.76 -24.73 19.07
C ILE A 714 13.25 -23.32 18.71
N VAL A 715 12.63 -22.32 19.35
CA VAL A 715 12.94 -20.87 19.31
C VAL A 715 12.53 -20.16 18.01
N GLY A 716 11.36 -19.50 18.06
CA GLY A 716 10.88 -18.60 17.01
C GLY A 716 9.38 -18.74 16.76
N CYS A 717 8.68 -17.61 16.63
CA CYS A 717 7.22 -17.54 16.44
C CYS A 717 6.78 -17.28 14.99
N PHE A 718 7.71 -16.95 14.10
CA PHE A 718 7.40 -16.78 12.69
C PHE A 718 7.48 -18.12 11.99
N LYS A 719 6.32 -18.63 11.57
CA LYS A 719 6.24 -19.82 10.72
C LYS A 719 6.74 -19.52 9.31
N ASP A 720 6.49 -18.29 8.85
CA ASP A 720 6.85 -17.70 7.56
C ASP A 720 7.28 -16.23 7.79
N LYS A 721 8.12 -15.67 6.91
CA LYS A 721 8.43 -14.23 6.90
C LYS A 721 7.18 -13.41 6.53
N LEU A 722 7.20 -12.12 6.89
CA LEU A 722 6.12 -11.21 6.54
C LEU A 722 6.26 -10.74 5.10
N THR A 723 5.16 -10.60 4.37
CA THR A 723 5.20 -10.11 2.98
C THR A 723 4.87 -8.64 2.89
N HIS A 724 4.17 -8.08 3.89
CA HIS A 724 3.87 -6.66 3.96
C HIS A 724 3.70 -6.19 5.40
N ILE A 725 4.18 -4.99 5.71
CA ILE A 725 3.93 -4.32 6.99
C ILE A 725 3.50 -2.88 6.71
N ALA A 726 2.29 -2.53 7.12
CA ALA A 726 1.79 -1.15 7.14
C ALA A 726 2.02 -0.55 8.54
N ILE A 727 2.57 0.65 8.61
CA ILE A 727 2.96 1.34 9.84
C ILE A 727 2.29 2.71 9.86
N ASP A 728 1.40 2.91 10.82
CA ASP A 728 0.76 4.21 11.05
C ASP A 728 1.57 5.08 12.01
N GLU A 729 1.43 6.40 11.88
CA GLU A 729 2.20 7.40 12.63
C GLU A 729 3.72 7.13 12.60
N ALA A 730 4.22 6.76 11.42
CA ALA A 730 5.58 6.28 11.19
C ALA A 730 6.69 7.27 11.56
N GLN A 731 6.38 8.56 11.69
CA GLN A 731 7.36 9.58 12.12
C GLN A 731 7.85 9.40 13.57
N ASP A 732 7.16 8.57 14.37
CA ASP A 732 7.53 8.30 15.76
C ASP A 732 8.44 7.06 15.90
N ILE A 733 8.66 6.30 14.82
CA ILE A 733 9.56 5.14 14.88
C ILE A 733 11.02 5.60 14.82
N SER A 734 11.94 4.76 15.27
CA SER A 734 13.38 4.99 15.10
C SER A 734 13.95 4.21 13.91
N ILE A 735 15.17 4.55 13.49
CA ILE A 735 15.90 3.79 12.44
C ILE A 735 16.08 2.32 12.84
N GLY A 736 16.33 2.05 14.13
CA GLY A 736 16.37 0.68 14.65
C GLY A 736 15.06 -0.10 14.47
N HIS A 737 13.90 0.54 14.62
CA HIS A 737 12.60 -0.09 14.34
C HIS A 737 12.48 -0.44 12.86
N ALA A 738 12.79 0.50 11.96
CA ALA A 738 12.76 0.27 10.52
C ALA A 738 13.65 -0.91 10.10
N LYS A 739 14.85 -1.03 10.69
CA LYS A 739 15.75 -2.16 10.40
C LYS A 739 15.21 -3.51 10.86
N VAL A 740 14.57 -3.54 12.01
CA VAL A 740 13.88 -4.74 12.52
C VAL A 740 12.74 -5.16 11.59
N PHE A 741 11.96 -4.20 11.08
CA PHE A 741 10.88 -4.49 10.13
C PHE A 741 11.42 -4.99 8.79
N GLU A 742 12.48 -4.39 8.26
CA GLU A 742 13.13 -4.86 7.03
C GLU A 742 13.60 -6.32 7.14
N LEU A 743 14.19 -6.71 8.28
CA LEU A 743 14.64 -8.08 8.52
C LEU A 743 13.51 -9.13 8.59
N LEU A 744 12.31 -8.70 8.96
CA LEU A 744 11.14 -9.58 9.04
C LEU A 744 10.51 -9.86 7.69
N LEU A 745 10.84 -9.06 6.67
CA LEU A 745 10.24 -9.19 5.36
C LEU A 745 10.83 -10.36 4.58
N GLU A 746 9.95 -11.07 3.88
CA GLU A 746 10.30 -12.03 2.84
C GLU A 746 11.05 -11.33 1.72
N LYS A 747 11.78 -12.09 0.91
CA LYS A 747 12.39 -11.52 -0.30
C LYS A 747 11.29 -10.87 -1.15
N ASN A 748 11.49 -9.60 -1.49
CA ASN A 748 10.51 -8.74 -2.19
C ASN A 748 9.27 -8.35 -1.36
N GLY A 749 9.28 -8.53 -0.04
CA GLY A 749 8.26 -7.98 0.85
C GLY A 749 8.36 -6.45 0.92
N THR A 750 7.26 -5.78 1.27
CA THR A 750 7.15 -4.32 1.18
C THR A 750 6.72 -3.66 2.49
N LEU A 751 7.08 -2.38 2.64
CA LEU A 751 6.69 -1.53 3.76
C LEU A 751 5.77 -0.41 3.29
N THR A 752 4.83 0.00 4.13
CA THR A 752 4.04 1.22 3.92
C THR A 752 4.06 2.05 5.19
N PHE A 753 4.73 3.19 5.14
CA PHE A 753 4.77 4.16 6.22
C PHE A 753 3.73 5.23 5.96
N ALA A 754 2.82 5.46 6.89
CA ALA A 754 1.91 6.60 6.87
C ALA A 754 2.33 7.55 8.00
N GLY A 755 2.60 8.81 7.68
CA GLY A 755 3.05 9.76 8.71
C GLY A 755 3.26 11.18 8.23
N ASP A 756 3.63 12.06 9.15
CA ASP A 756 3.98 13.46 8.90
C ASP A 756 5.10 13.87 9.86
N LEU A 757 6.27 14.22 9.33
CA LEU A 757 7.47 14.55 10.13
C LEU A 757 7.25 15.74 11.07
N HIS A 758 6.36 16.68 10.69
CA HIS A 758 6.03 17.83 11.53
C HIS A 758 5.02 17.48 12.64
N GLN A 759 4.50 16.25 12.66
CA GLN A 759 3.67 15.70 13.74
C GLN A 759 4.44 14.76 14.67
N ARG A 760 5.78 14.84 14.67
CA ARG A 760 6.63 14.12 15.62
C ARG A 760 6.65 14.84 16.95
N VAL A 761 6.02 14.24 17.97
CA VAL A 761 5.90 14.83 19.33
C VAL A 761 6.69 14.05 20.38
N LEU A 762 7.21 12.88 20.02
CA LEU A 762 8.05 12.06 20.89
C LEU A 762 9.53 12.33 20.60
N ASN A 763 10.33 12.48 21.65
CA ASN A 763 11.79 12.63 21.58
C ASN A 763 12.52 11.32 21.19
N LYS A 764 11.85 10.41 20.46
CA LYS A 764 12.29 9.02 20.26
C LYS A 764 12.62 8.66 18.80
N GLY A 765 12.03 9.35 17.84
CA GLY A 765 12.22 9.10 16.41
C GLY A 765 13.11 10.14 15.77
N PHE A 766 14.42 10.15 16.02
CA PHE A 766 15.31 11.13 15.38
C PHE A 766 15.66 10.68 13.96
N PHE A 767 14.89 11.16 13.00
CA PHE A 767 15.30 11.26 11.60
C PHE A 767 14.66 12.49 10.96
N ASP A 768 15.38 13.20 10.11
CA ASP A 768 14.92 14.48 9.55
C ASP A 768 14.29 14.31 8.17
N ASP A 769 14.59 13.20 7.49
CA ASP A 769 13.97 12.80 6.22
C ASP A 769 13.67 11.30 6.22
N TRP A 770 12.57 10.90 5.60
CA TRP A 770 12.23 9.48 5.42
C TRP A 770 13.34 8.63 4.79
N LYS A 771 14.25 9.24 4.01
CA LYS A 771 15.44 8.59 3.45
C LYS A 771 16.40 8.06 4.52
N ASP A 772 16.40 8.66 5.71
CA ASP A 772 17.24 8.25 6.84
C ASP A 772 16.86 6.87 7.36
N LEU A 773 15.63 6.39 7.10
CA LEU A 773 15.23 5.02 7.40
C LEU A 773 16.04 3.99 6.60
N ARG A 774 16.76 4.41 5.54
CA ARG A 774 17.66 3.59 4.69
C ARG A 774 16.99 2.36 4.08
N ILE A 775 15.69 2.45 3.82
CA ILE A 775 14.92 1.40 3.17
C ILE A 775 15.06 1.54 1.66
N SER A 776 15.58 0.49 1.01
CA SER A 776 15.78 0.49 -0.44
C SER A 776 14.45 0.56 -1.19
N GLY A 777 14.42 1.32 -2.31
CA GLY A 777 13.27 1.35 -3.22
C GLY A 777 12.03 2.09 -2.71
N ILE A 778 12.14 2.88 -1.64
CA ILE A 778 10.98 3.56 -1.05
C ILE A 778 10.42 4.67 -1.96
N LYS A 779 9.14 4.57 -2.33
CA LYS A 779 8.41 5.59 -3.08
C LYS A 779 7.75 6.57 -2.13
N LYS A 780 7.79 7.88 -2.43
CA LYS A 780 7.14 8.90 -1.62
C LYS A 780 5.86 9.37 -2.32
N ALA A 781 4.73 9.25 -1.64
CA ALA A 781 3.46 9.83 -2.02
C ALA A 781 3.14 11.01 -1.10
N ILE A 782 2.77 12.16 -1.68
CA ILE A 782 2.43 13.37 -0.93
C ILE A 782 0.98 13.73 -1.19
N PHE A 783 0.16 13.72 -0.14
CA PHE A 783 -1.24 14.14 -0.21
C PHE A 783 -1.34 15.63 0.04
N SER A 784 -2.07 16.31 -0.83
CA SER A 784 -2.09 17.77 -0.92
C SER A 784 -3.41 18.38 -0.45
N VAL A 785 -4.34 17.61 0.11
CA VAL A 785 -5.64 18.12 0.57
C VAL A 785 -5.93 17.67 1.99
N ASN A 786 -6.36 18.62 2.84
CA ASN A 786 -6.88 18.36 4.17
C ASN A 786 -8.40 18.32 4.12
N PHE A 787 -8.99 17.13 4.24
CA PHE A 787 -10.44 16.92 4.21
C PHE A 787 -11.08 16.90 5.61
N ARG A 788 -10.28 16.88 6.68
CA ARG A 788 -10.77 16.69 8.05
C ARG A 788 -11.38 17.96 8.62
N GLN A 789 -10.71 19.09 8.41
CA GLN A 789 -10.96 20.30 9.18
C GLN A 789 -11.72 21.33 8.37
N THR A 790 -12.43 22.24 9.04
CA THR A 790 -13.10 23.35 8.36
C THR A 790 -12.10 24.19 7.58
N LYS A 791 -12.55 24.80 6.49
CA LYS A 791 -11.74 25.67 5.61
C LYS A 791 -11.02 26.75 6.41
N GLN A 792 -11.69 27.35 7.39
CA GLN A 792 -11.15 28.39 8.27
C GLN A 792 -9.99 27.89 9.12
N ILE A 793 -10.14 26.70 9.74
CA ILE A 793 -9.06 26.06 10.49
C ILE A 793 -7.92 25.66 9.54
N GLY A 794 -8.22 25.16 8.34
CA GLY A 794 -7.21 24.83 7.33
C GLY A 794 -6.37 26.05 6.90
N ILE A 795 -7.01 27.18 6.61
CA ILE A 795 -6.33 28.45 6.28
C ILE A 795 -5.45 28.89 7.45
N PHE A 796 -5.98 28.86 8.68
CA PHE A 796 -5.21 29.20 9.87
C PHE A 796 -3.99 28.29 10.04
N LEU A 797 -4.18 26.97 9.92
CA LEU A 797 -3.09 26.00 10.04
C LEU A 797 -2.00 26.21 8.99
N LYS A 798 -2.33 26.65 7.77
CA LYS A 798 -1.30 26.98 6.78
C LYS A 798 -0.42 28.13 7.22
N ALA A 799 -1.02 29.21 7.72
CA ALA A 799 -0.29 30.35 8.23
C ALA A 799 0.51 29.99 9.48
N PHE A 800 -0.10 29.21 10.37
CA PHE A 800 0.51 28.75 11.61
C PHE A 800 1.68 27.81 11.34
N TYR A 801 1.58 26.93 10.34
CA TYR A 801 2.67 26.07 9.89
C TYR A 801 3.87 26.90 9.40
N PHE A 802 3.61 27.96 8.62
CA PHE A 802 4.67 28.89 8.19
C PHE A 802 5.32 29.60 9.38
N LEU A 803 4.55 30.03 10.38
CA LEU A 803 5.07 30.63 11.61
C LEU A 803 6.00 29.67 12.37
N LEU A 804 5.60 28.40 12.51
CA LEU A 804 6.36 27.40 13.28
C LEU A 804 7.62 26.93 12.55
N PHE A 805 7.55 26.69 11.25
CA PHE A 805 8.58 25.96 10.51
C PHE A 805 9.31 26.81 9.46
N GLY A 806 8.89 28.06 9.23
CA GLY A 806 9.51 28.97 8.26
C GLY A 806 9.32 28.55 6.80
N MET A 807 8.43 27.59 6.53
CA MET A 807 8.17 27.05 5.19
C MET A 807 6.66 26.94 4.93
N LYS A 808 6.24 27.10 3.68
CA LYS A 808 4.84 26.94 3.31
C LYS A 808 4.49 25.46 3.22
N PRO A 809 3.35 25.01 3.76
CA PRO A 809 2.91 23.64 3.58
C PRO A 809 2.57 23.38 2.10
N VAL A 810 2.76 22.13 1.67
CA VAL A 810 2.50 21.68 0.28
C VAL A 810 1.01 21.36 0.05
N TRP A 811 0.19 21.39 1.10
CA TRP A 811 -1.21 21.01 1.07
C TRP A 811 -2.18 22.20 1.03
N ASN A 812 -3.43 21.91 0.70
CA ASN A 812 -4.56 22.81 0.58
C ASN A 812 -5.67 22.48 1.59
N GLU A 813 -6.35 23.51 2.07
CA GLU A 813 -7.57 23.39 2.84
C GLU A 813 -8.71 22.81 1.99
N THR A 814 -9.66 22.16 2.66
CA THR A 814 -10.92 21.77 2.03
C THR A 814 -11.68 22.99 1.50
N LYS A 815 -12.42 22.81 0.40
CA LYS A 815 -13.24 23.86 -0.21
C LYS A 815 -14.66 23.90 0.35
N ASP A 816 -15.18 22.74 0.76
CA ASP A 816 -16.63 22.54 0.92
C ASP A 816 -17.08 22.52 2.39
N PHE A 817 -16.15 22.27 3.33
CA PHE A 817 -16.47 22.22 4.75
C PHE A 817 -16.16 23.56 5.42
N ILE A 818 -17.19 24.40 5.58
CA ILE A 818 -17.09 25.75 6.16
C ILE A 818 -17.43 25.70 7.65
N GLY A 819 -16.71 26.43 8.49
CA GLY A 819 -17.00 26.54 9.93
C GLY A 819 -16.51 27.85 10.55
N PRO A 820 -16.48 27.95 11.89
CA PRO A 820 -16.07 29.16 12.58
C PRO A 820 -14.55 29.38 12.52
N SER A 821 -14.14 30.64 12.50
CA SER A 821 -12.73 31.02 12.64
C SER A 821 -12.19 30.69 14.04
N PRO A 822 -10.88 30.40 14.17
CA PRO A 822 -10.24 30.15 15.46
C PRO A 822 -10.43 31.32 16.44
N ARG A 823 -10.61 31.01 17.72
CA ARG A 823 -10.78 32.00 18.79
C ARG A 823 -9.51 32.08 19.66
N ALA A 824 -9.21 33.29 20.11
CA ALA A 824 -8.06 33.59 20.95
C ALA A 824 -8.55 34.28 22.22
N LEU A 825 -8.24 33.71 23.38
CA LEU A 825 -8.55 34.29 24.68
C LEU A 825 -7.25 34.51 25.45
N PRO A 826 -7.14 35.62 26.22
CA PRO A 826 -5.99 35.81 27.09
C PRO A 826 -6.00 34.76 28.20
N LEU A 827 -4.83 34.17 28.49
CA LEU A 827 -4.66 33.26 29.62
C LEU A 827 -4.68 34.07 30.94
N PRO A 828 -5.60 33.79 31.88
CA PRO A 828 -5.58 34.41 33.20
C PRO A 828 -4.37 33.96 34.04
N ASP A 829 -3.93 34.81 34.98
CA ASP A 829 -2.83 34.49 35.89
C ASP A 829 -3.24 33.54 37.04
N ASP A 830 -4.54 33.49 37.37
CA ASP A 830 -5.10 32.70 38.45
C ASP A 830 -5.68 31.36 37.95
N ASN A 831 -5.37 30.26 38.65
CA ASN A 831 -5.81 28.91 38.24
C ASN A 831 -7.35 28.75 38.26
N ASP A 832 -8.07 29.34 39.22
CA ASP A 832 -9.53 29.21 39.26
C ASP A 832 -10.17 30.01 38.12
N GLN A 833 -9.61 31.18 37.77
CA GLN A 833 -10.01 31.94 36.58
C GLN A 833 -9.69 31.22 35.26
N ILE A 834 -8.57 30.48 35.19
CA ILE A 834 -8.27 29.61 34.04
C ILE A 834 -9.39 28.58 33.89
N VAL A 835 -9.74 27.86 34.96
CA VAL A 835 -10.79 26.83 34.93
C VAL A 835 -12.15 27.42 34.55
N GLN A 836 -12.49 28.60 35.07
CA GLN A 836 -13.71 29.31 34.70
C GLN A 836 -13.72 29.68 33.21
N SER A 837 -12.61 30.21 32.69
CA SER A 837 -12.50 30.59 31.27
C SER A 837 -12.62 29.38 30.34
N ILE A 838 -12.09 28.22 30.75
CA ILE A 838 -12.26 26.96 30.04
C ILE A 838 -13.74 26.55 30.03
N ALA A 839 -14.41 26.58 31.20
CA ALA A 839 -15.81 26.21 31.31
C ALA A 839 -16.71 27.10 30.43
N ASP A 840 -16.46 28.42 30.42
CA ASP A 840 -17.20 29.37 29.58
C ASP A 840 -17.00 29.10 28.08
N GLU A 841 -15.77 28.75 27.67
CA GLU A 841 -15.49 28.41 26.28
C GLU A 841 -16.07 27.05 25.89
N VAL A 842 -16.10 26.07 26.80
CA VAL A 842 -16.84 24.81 26.62
C VAL A 842 -18.32 25.09 26.38
N ARG A 843 -18.96 25.92 27.23
CA ARG A 843 -20.37 26.33 27.06
C ARG A 843 -20.62 26.99 25.72
N PHE A 844 -19.72 27.90 25.31
CA PHE A 844 -19.80 28.55 24.00
C PHE A 844 -19.84 27.54 22.86
N TRP A 845 -18.91 26.57 22.87
CA TRP A 845 -18.84 25.56 21.81
C TRP A 845 -20.00 24.59 21.84
N ARG A 846 -20.47 24.19 23.02
CA ARG A 846 -21.65 23.32 23.18
C ARG A 846 -22.92 23.94 22.64
N LYS A 847 -23.07 25.26 22.78
CA LYS A 847 -24.19 25.99 22.19
C LYS A 847 -24.11 26.01 20.66
N LYS A 848 -22.90 25.99 20.09
CA LYS A 848 -22.66 26.03 18.64
C LYS A 848 -22.69 24.66 17.97
N VAL A 849 -22.21 23.64 18.67
CA VAL A 849 -22.16 22.26 18.20
C VAL A 849 -22.65 21.37 19.33
N GLN A 850 -23.87 20.89 19.17
CA GLN A 850 -24.44 19.91 20.10
C GLN A 850 -23.66 18.60 20.01
N ASP A 851 -23.55 17.90 21.13
CA ASP A 851 -22.92 16.59 21.25
C ASP A 851 -21.46 16.47 20.78
N SER A 852 -20.75 17.59 20.63
CA SER A 852 -19.33 17.64 20.24
C SER A 852 -18.39 16.97 21.26
N THR A 853 -17.40 16.22 20.79
CA THR A 853 -16.24 15.89 21.62
C THR A 853 -15.32 17.11 21.74
N ILE A 854 -15.01 17.53 22.97
CA ILE A 854 -14.15 18.70 23.23
C ILE A 854 -12.84 18.27 23.89
N GLY A 855 -11.72 18.49 23.21
CA GLY A 855 -10.38 18.23 23.74
C GLY A 855 -9.79 19.50 24.35
N ILE A 856 -9.44 19.45 25.64
CA ILE A 856 -8.65 20.48 26.32
C ILE A 856 -7.20 20.02 26.36
N LEU A 857 -6.35 20.67 25.57
CA LEU A 857 -5.01 20.19 25.25
C LEU A 857 -3.92 21.19 25.66
N TRP A 858 -2.77 20.68 26.11
CA TRP A 858 -1.59 21.49 26.42
C TRP A 858 -0.29 20.80 25.96
N VAL A 859 0.77 21.60 25.79
CA VAL A 859 2.11 21.12 25.45
C VAL A 859 2.94 20.90 26.72
N GLY A 860 3.47 19.69 26.88
CA GLY A 860 4.34 19.33 27.99
C GLY A 860 4.13 17.89 28.43
N GLU A 861 5.07 17.38 29.22
CA GLU A 861 4.86 16.14 29.97
C GLU A 861 3.75 16.36 30.99
N ASN A 862 3.19 15.26 31.51
CA ASN A 862 2.11 15.29 32.50
C ASN A 862 2.42 16.31 33.60
N SER A 863 1.79 17.49 33.52
CA SER A 863 1.50 18.31 34.69
C SER A 863 0.98 17.37 35.76
N SER A 864 1.52 17.46 36.99
CA SER A 864 1.29 16.47 38.06
C SER A 864 -0.12 15.89 37.97
N GLU A 865 -0.29 14.57 37.84
CA GLU A 865 -1.59 13.92 37.58
C GLU A 865 -2.70 14.45 38.50
N LYS A 866 -2.34 14.80 39.73
CA LYS A 866 -3.15 15.50 40.73
C LYS A 866 -3.74 16.85 40.25
N ARG A 867 -2.96 17.70 39.58
CA ARG A 867 -3.42 18.96 38.97
C ARG A 867 -4.46 18.70 37.89
N ASN A 868 -4.25 17.70 37.03
CA ASN A 868 -5.16 17.38 35.94
C ASN A 868 -6.49 16.81 36.46
N ILE A 869 -6.43 15.91 37.45
CA ILE A 869 -7.61 15.38 38.12
C ILE A 869 -8.37 16.52 38.82
N SER A 870 -7.68 17.36 39.59
CA SER A 870 -8.31 18.49 40.29
C SER A 870 -8.95 19.49 39.31
N MET A 871 -8.32 19.75 38.16
CA MET A 871 -8.89 20.59 37.12
C MET A 871 -10.14 19.96 36.49
N ALA A 872 -10.11 18.64 36.22
CA ALA A 872 -11.26 17.92 35.70
C ALA A 872 -12.45 17.94 36.67
N GLU A 873 -12.22 17.68 37.96
CA GLU A 873 -13.25 17.72 39.01
C GLU A 873 -13.89 19.12 39.11
N LYS A 874 -13.08 20.19 39.09
CA LYS A 874 -13.59 21.56 39.11
C LYS A 874 -14.38 21.90 37.84
N LEU A 875 -13.92 21.47 36.67
CA LEU A 875 -14.64 21.67 35.42
C LEU A 875 -15.96 20.91 35.40
N GLU A 876 -15.99 19.68 35.90
CA GLU A 876 -17.22 18.88 36.01
C GLU A 876 -18.24 19.59 36.90
N GLN A 877 -17.82 20.10 38.06
CA GLN A 877 -18.69 20.91 38.94
C GLN A 877 -19.22 22.17 38.26
N LEU A 878 -18.39 22.87 37.50
CA LEU A 878 -18.80 24.08 36.78
C LEU A 878 -19.69 23.79 35.56
N LEU A 879 -19.71 22.57 35.04
CA LEU A 879 -20.46 22.14 33.86
C LEU A 879 -21.62 21.18 34.20
N ASP A 880 -21.90 20.96 35.48
CA ASP A 880 -22.95 20.06 35.97
C ASP A 880 -24.33 20.47 35.46
N ASP A 881 -24.56 21.78 35.25
CA ASP A 881 -25.79 22.33 34.67
C ASP A 881 -26.08 21.82 33.25
N LEU A 882 -25.04 21.40 32.52
CA LEU A 882 -25.14 20.84 31.17
C LEU A 882 -25.02 19.31 31.13
N LEU A 883 -24.83 18.66 32.29
CA LEU A 883 -24.62 17.21 32.41
C LEU A 883 -23.50 16.69 31.48
N ILE A 884 -22.46 17.49 31.28
CA ILE A 884 -21.35 17.15 30.38
C ILE A 884 -20.33 16.33 31.16
N PRO A 885 -20.02 15.08 30.74
CA PRO A 885 -18.99 14.30 31.41
C PRO A 885 -17.61 14.90 31.11
N VAL A 886 -16.79 15.06 32.15
CA VAL A 886 -15.41 15.53 32.06
C VAL A 886 -14.49 14.38 32.45
N SER A 887 -13.44 14.14 31.66
CA SER A 887 -12.45 13.10 31.95
C SER A 887 -11.03 13.63 31.80
N ALA A 888 -10.16 13.31 32.75
CA ALA A 888 -8.72 13.48 32.62
C ALA A 888 -8.08 12.15 32.24
N LEU A 889 -7.28 12.12 31.19
CA LEU A 889 -6.57 10.90 30.80
C LEU A 889 -5.36 10.65 31.71
N GLY A 890 -5.59 9.87 32.76
CA GLY A 890 -4.57 9.27 33.61
C GLY A 890 -4.37 7.80 33.25
N GLY A 891 -3.34 7.49 32.46
CA GLY A 891 -2.67 6.18 32.48
C GLY A 891 -3.37 4.93 31.90
N ASN A 892 -4.61 4.95 31.43
CA ASN A 892 -5.18 3.89 30.57
C ASN A 892 -6.49 4.36 29.90
N PRO A 893 -6.45 4.84 28.64
CA PRO A 893 -7.65 5.30 27.95
C PRO A 893 -8.38 4.12 27.26
N GLY A 894 -9.55 3.76 27.79
CA GLY A 894 -10.59 3.06 27.02
C GLY A 894 -11.45 4.03 26.21
N VAL A 895 -10.91 5.17 25.80
CA VAL A 895 -11.69 6.28 25.23
C VAL A 895 -12.04 5.97 23.78
N THR A 896 -13.34 5.94 23.53
CA THR A 896 -13.92 5.74 22.20
C THR A 896 -13.69 6.98 21.34
N MET A 897 -13.39 6.82 20.05
CA MET A 897 -12.92 7.89 19.16
C MET A 897 -13.91 9.04 18.87
N ARG A 898 -15.16 8.99 19.38
CA ARG A 898 -16.11 10.11 19.44
C ARG A 898 -17.04 9.92 20.63
N THR A 899 -17.11 10.90 21.51
CA THR A 899 -17.96 10.90 22.70
C THR A 899 -18.61 12.27 22.91
N ASN A 900 -19.66 12.33 23.71
CA ASN A 900 -20.25 13.59 24.13
C ASN A 900 -19.48 14.21 25.33
N GLN A 901 -18.15 14.06 25.40
CA GLN A 901 -17.37 14.37 26.60
C GLN A 901 -16.34 15.48 26.39
N VAL A 902 -15.94 16.08 27.51
CA VAL A 902 -14.77 16.95 27.62
C VAL A 902 -13.59 16.11 28.09
N ILE A 903 -12.49 16.15 27.35
CA ILE A 903 -11.30 15.32 27.60
C ILE A 903 -10.11 16.24 27.85
N LEU A 904 -9.49 16.10 29.03
CA LEU A 904 -8.28 16.83 29.44
C LEU A 904 -7.07 15.93 29.29
N SER A 905 -6.10 16.33 28.46
CA SER A 905 -4.88 15.53 28.27
C SER A 905 -3.76 16.31 27.59
N SER A 906 -2.51 15.85 27.77
CA SER A 906 -1.38 16.40 27.04
C SER A 906 -1.41 15.94 25.57
N VAL A 907 -0.79 16.73 24.69
CA VAL A 907 -0.72 16.41 23.25
C VAL A 907 -0.06 15.05 22.98
N GLN A 908 0.85 14.61 23.85
CA GLN A 908 1.56 13.34 23.70
C GLN A 908 0.63 12.13 23.91
N GLN A 909 -0.35 12.26 24.81
CA GLN A 909 -1.27 11.18 25.18
C GLN A 909 -2.44 11.03 24.18
N ILE A 910 -2.91 12.13 23.60
CA ILE A 910 -4.04 12.13 22.66
C ILE A 910 -3.64 11.83 21.21
N LYS A 911 -2.38 11.46 20.95
CA LYS A 911 -1.92 11.20 19.59
C LYS A 911 -2.69 10.00 19.02
N GLY A 912 -3.35 10.23 17.88
CA GLY A 912 -4.26 9.27 17.25
C GLY A 912 -5.74 9.59 17.49
N LEU A 913 -6.09 10.39 18.50
CA LEU A 913 -7.46 10.83 18.77
C LEU A 913 -7.82 12.07 17.94
N GLU A 914 -9.12 12.31 17.76
CA GLU A 914 -9.67 13.45 17.04
C GLU A 914 -10.77 14.09 17.89
N PHE A 915 -10.92 15.41 17.79
CA PHE A 915 -11.94 16.15 18.53
C PHE A 915 -12.73 17.04 17.58
N ASP A 916 -14.04 17.14 17.80
CA ASP A 916 -14.85 18.13 17.08
C ASP A 916 -14.34 19.54 17.39
N ILE A 917 -14.02 19.79 18.66
CA ILE A 917 -13.53 21.06 19.16
C ILE A 917 -12.23 20.85 19.95
N VAL A 918 -11.25 21.74 19.75
CA VAL A 918 -10.06 21.81 20.62
C VAL A 918 -9.99 23.15 21.34
N ILE A 919 -9.74 23.11 22.64
CA ILE A 919 -9.36 24.25 23.47
C ILE A 919 -7.89 24.03 23.86
N PHE A 920 -7.00 24.80 23.25
CA PHE A 920 -5.56 24.75 23.50
C PHE A 920 -5.14 25.69 24.61
N ILE A 921 -4.33 25.23 25.56
CA ILE A 921 -3.97 26.00 26.77
C ILE A 921 -2.47 25.89 27.04
N ASP A 922 -1.84 27.01 27.40
CA ASP A 922 -0.44 27.04 27.86
C ASP A 922 -0.34 27.06 29.40
N LEU A 923 -0.50 25.90 30.04
CA LEU A 923 -0.48 25.78 31.50
C LEU A 923 0.90 25.97 32.16
N GLU A 924 1.96 26.03 31.36
CA GLU A 924 3.36 26.02 31.81
C GLU A 924 4.14 27.24 31.30
N ASN A 925 3.47 28.22 30.67
CA ASN A 925 4.10 29.40 30.05
C ASN A 925 5.22 29.02 29.05
N LYS A 926 5.11 27.84 28.42
CA LYS A 926 6.09 27.34 27.44
C LYS A 926 6.06 28.12 26.13
N LEU A 927 5.00 28.90 25.91
CA LEU A 927 4.78 29.67 24.70
C LEU A 927 5.16 31.15 24.84
N VAL A 928 5.69 31.55 26.00
CA VAL A 928 6.21 32.91 26.20
C VAL A 928 7.51 33.09 25.41
N GLY A 929 7.58 34.12 24.58
CA GLY A 929 8.75 34.46 23.76
C GLY A 929 8.56 34.23 22.26
N LYS A 930 9.69 34.19 21.54
CA LYS A 930 9.70 34.05 20.06
C LYS A 930 9.66 32.57 19.66
N VAL A 931 8.90 32.26 18.61
CA VAL A 931 8.83 30.90 18.05
C VAL A 931 10.19 30.37 17.60
N SER A 932 11.10 31.25 17.16
CA SER A 932 12.47 30.89 16.76
C SER A 932 13.33 30.33 17.89
N GLU A 933 12.97 30.60 19.15
CA GLU A 933 13.69 30.13 20.34
C GLU A 933 13.11 28.81 20.87
N MET A 934 12.00 28.33 20.31
CA MET A 934 11.35 27.08 20.73
C MET A 934 12.02 25.84 20.11
N SER A 935 12.14 24.78 20.92
CA SER A 935 12.57 23.46 20.43
C SER A 935 11.62 22.96 19.33
N LEU A 936 12.15 22.15 18.40
CA LEU A 936 11.34 21.58 17.32
C LEU A 936 10.19 20.72 17.85
N ILE A 937 10.40 19.99 18.95
CA ILE A 937 9.38 19.15 19.59
C ILE A 937 8.22 19.99 20.13
N ASN A 938 8.50 21.14 20.75
CA ASN A 938 7.45 22.04 21.21
C ASN A 938 6.68 22.59 20.00
N ARG A 939 7.39 23.03 18.95
CA ARG A 939 6.75 23.50 17.70
C ARG A 939 5.83 22.43 17.08
N ASN A 940 6.32 21.20 16.96
CA ASN A 940 5.52 20.07 16.50
C ASN A 940 4.33 19.77 17.41
N SER A 941 4.51 19.82 18.74
CA SER A 941 3.43 19.55 19.70
C SER A 941 2.32 20.60 19.61
N ILE A 942 2.66 21.87 19.41
CA ILE A 942 1.66 22.93 19.19
C ILE A 942 0.91 22.66 17.87
N TYR A 943 1.63 22.34 16.79
CA TYR A 943 1.01 21.99 15.51
C TYR A 943 0.07 20.78 15.63
N VAL A 944 0.48 19.74 16.35
CA VAL A 944 -0.38 18.57 16.62
C VAL A 944 -1.59 18.98 17.45
N ALA A 945 -1.45 19.75 18.53
CA ALA A 945 -2.58 20.18 19.36
C ALA A 945 -3.67 20.84 18.52
N ILE A 946 -3.28 21.82 17.71
CA ILE A 946 -4.18 22.64 16.91
C ILE A 946 -4.80 21.83 15.77
N SER A 947 -4.03 20.94 15.14
CA SER A 947 -4.51 20.13 14.02
C SER A 947 -5.47 18.99 14.39
N ARG A 948 -5.71 18.78 15.68
CA ARG A 948 -6.68 17.79 16.18
C ARG A 948 -8.12 18.32 16.17
N ALA A 949 -8.29 19.63 16.00
CA ALA A 949 -9.59 20.31 15.90
C ALA A 949 -10.25 20.05 14.55
N LYS A 950 -11.45 19.46 14.53
CA LYS A 950 -12.21 19.25 13.28
C LYS A 950 -13.03 20.47 12.88
N TYR A 951 -13.82 21.02 13.80
CA TYR A 951 -14.81 22.06 13.54
C TYR A 951 -14.48 23.39 14.22
N GLY A 952 -14.14 23.35 15.52
CA GLY A 952 -13.90 24.55 16.32
C GLY A 952 -12.56 24.51 17.03
N LEU A 953 -11.93 25.67 17.13
CA LEU A 953 -10.62 25.84 17.74
C LEU A 953 -10.61 27.10 18.59
N SER A 954 -10.22 26.96 19.85
CA SER A 954 -9.94 28.07 20.76
C SER A 954 -8.59 27.90 21.41
N ALA A 955 -7.95 29.01 21.76
CA ALA A 955 -6.71 28.98 22.52
C ALA A 955 -6.70 30.00 23.66
N LEU A 956 -6.34 29.56 24.86
CA LEU A 956 -6.10 30.40 26.04
C LEU A 956 -4.58 30.54 26.19
N LEU A 957 -4.05 31.71 25.85
CA LEU A 957 -2.61 31.91 25.68
C LEU A 957 -2.10 33.20 26.34
N PRO A 958 -0.82 33.24 26.75
CA PRO A 958 -0.20 34.47 27.26
C PRO A 958 -0.26 35.58 26.19
N PRO A 959 -0.76 36.79 26.54
CA PRO A 959 -0.92 37.90 25.58
C PRO A 959 0.36 38.33 24.86
N ASN A 960 1.52 38.08 25.48
CA ASN A 960 2.83 38.49 24.96
C ASN A 960 3.43 37.47 23.97
N SER A 961 2.82 36.29 23.81
CA SER A 961 3.34 35.25 22.91
C SER A 961 3.10 35.58 21.43
N ASP A 962 4.04 35.23 20.56
CA ASP A 962 3.86 35.36 19.10
C ASP A 962 2.73 34.45 18.59
N ILE A 963 2.52 33.31 19.25
CA ILE A 963 1.43 32.39 18.97
C ILE A 963 0.07 33.06 19.21
N TYR A 964 -0.11 33.75 20.35
CA TYR A 964 -1.35 34.49 20.62
C TYR A 964 -1.62 35.58 19.59
N LYS A 965 -0.57 36.34 19.19
CA LYS A 965 -0.69 37.36 18.14
C LYS A 965 -1.15 36.77 16.81
N GLU A 966 -0.66 35.59 16.44
CA GLU A 966 -1.08 34.92 15.21
C GLU A 966 -2.53 34.46 15.30
N PHE A 967 -2.94 33.84 16.41
CA PHE A 967 -4.34 33.51 16.69
C PHE A 967 -5.26 34.74 16.58
N LEU A 968 -4.84 35.90 17.10
CA LEU A 968 -5.60 37.14 17.03
C LEU A 968 -5.81 37.68 15.60
N LYS A 969 -4.88 37.43 14.67
CA LYS A 969 -5.04 37.85 13.27
C LYS A 969 -6.23 37.15 12.61
N TYR A 970 -6.46 35.88 12.98
CA TYR A 970 -7.52 35.06 12.38
C TYR A 970 -8.82 35.07 13.19
N SER A 971 -8.76 35.40 14.49
CA SER A 971 -9.97 35.55 15.32
C SER A 971 -10.77 36.81 14.99
N LYS A 972 -10.11 37.85 14.48
CA LYS A 972 -10.72 39.17 14.12
C LYS A 972 -11.36 39.23 12.73
N ILE A 973 -11.37 38.13 11.97
CA ILE A 973 -11.97 38.08 10.62
C ILE A 973 -13.51 37.92 10.67
N ASN A 974 -14.13 37.91 11.86
CA ASN A 974 -15.59 37.94 12.04
C ASN A 974 -16.08 39.28 12.55
#